data_AF-A0A848UB49-F1
#
_entry.id   AF-A0A848UB49-F1
#
_cell.length_a   1.000
_cell.length_b   1.000
_cell.length_c   1.000
_cell.angle_alpha   90.00
_cell.angle_beta   90.00
_cell.angle_gamma   90.00
#
_symmetry.space_group_name_H-M   'P 1'
#
loop_
_entity.id
_entity.type
_entity.pdbx_description
1 polymer ?
#
loop_
_entity_poly.entity_id
_entity_poly.type
_entity_poly.pdbx_seq_one_letter_code
_entity_poly.pdbx_strand_id
1 'polypeptide(L)'
;MHGNQSGSRHSRRRSDKIALGENRALDWGRQDSDIDLLPHSPLAIADVLSKQGGFLDLVPLNVGQSTVSPEEGEHSTPPVTESGSRKTRRQRCNLLTRYDAAELWRQCKKILVENALIKDKGDRQLYLAAGFISWPDAKDNAVRQRAPLLLYPALLVRIPDEQRYEIRLAGDTPEFNQALVLHAEQRFATKLPVHEDQQPLDEFFAQVAQSINDSPSLQLEFDIALGSAALFHTGAHSGKAVQLPNLPRYFDVGLAMSITGNKSLSQLNAVLQLIPDYSRPDTTISPEPAPMTPSTSVAALRKYAARLAAEGLDHVEFRQLPALPAKIDRWTASIRTALESQTIHRVLQMPELSARELIRLASIIELVDKAPASIEQFGHGDLSFASSTILLRRAQHQARLIEDELAALQEHFVLEKVPGKSQLLTLMAELGSSIEQGPDFVDADYFNARRQFMEFSTHKPANLTSEHRRSLSQLAKVLRFRELFVNNTEYRAALGPAYRGLRTDWTILNQTSDYARELAEVLQSETLAAQLLRSWSDFRSAYSVELDTLQSAADACRRLLGTVGTRWQSQTATSLADHAQLIASRLTDWGCAYGPVDNHAHKTPAMVLSSFSGRSRDDMLVETQVDETRMRINRQLQTGEIQREQITDTLKWLSAAGQTAAENDSDIDTIVEHLQIA
;
A
#
# COMPACT_ATOMS: atom_id res chain seq x y z
N MET A 1 -3.24 -42.82 52.07
CA MET A 1 -1.88 -42.25 52.11
C MET A 1 -1.18 -42.62 50.81
N HIS A 2 -0.70 -41.59 50.11
CA HIS A 2 0.02 -41.58 48.82
C HIS A 2 -0.81 -41.72 47.54
N GLY A 3 -1.31 -40.57 47.06
CA GLY A 3 -1.64 -40.33 45.65
C GLY A 3 -0.66 -39.32 45.07
N ASN A 4 0.00 -39.69 43.98
CA ASN A 4 0.97 -38.89 43.22
C ASN A 4 0.38 -37.54 42.80
N GLN A 5 0.95 -36.44 43.30
CA GLN A 5 0.79 -35.13 42.70
C GLN A 5 1.69 -35.04 41.47
N SER A 6 1.07 -35.08 40.29
CA SER A 6 1.72 -34.93 38.98
C SER A 6 1.87 -33.46 38.56
N GLY A 7 1.83 -32.52 39.50
CA GLY A 7 2.13 -31.11 39.26
C GLY A 7 3.60 -30.82 39.58
N SER A 8 4.25 -29.96 38.81
CA SER A 8 5.61 -29.44 39.06
C SER A 8 6.81 -30.25 38.52
N ARG A 9 6.74 -30.73 37.28
CA ARG A 9 7.94 -30.98 36.47
C ARG A 9 8.15 -29.98 35.32
N HIS A 10 7.07 -29.39 34.79
CA HIS A 10 7.18 -28.37 33.73
C HIS A 10 7.46 -26.96 34.24
N SER A 11 6.84 -26.54 35.35
CA SER A 11 7.08 -25.22 35.96
C SER A 11 8.53 -25.06 36.43
N ARG A 12 9.11 -26.06 37.12
CA ARG A 12 10.53 -26.05 37.53
C ARG A 12 11.52 -26.05 36.36
N ARG A 13 11.21 -26.75 35.27
CA ARG A 13 12.03 -26.70 34.04
C ARG A 13 11.97 -25.35 33.33
N ARG A 14 10.86 -24.60 33.48
CA ARG A 14 10.71 -23.24 32.94
C ARG A 14 11.59 -22.26 33.71
N SER A 15 11.58 -22.32 35.04
CA SER A 15 12.46 -21.52 35.89
C SER A 15 13.95 -21.89 35.77
N ASP A 16 14.28 -23.17 35.58
CA ASP A 16 15.69 -23.61 35.43
C ASP A 16 16.28 -23.26 34.05
N LYS A 17 15.46 -23.18 32.99
CA LYS A 17 15.90 -22.64 31.68
C LYS A 17 16.15 -21.14 31.71
N ILE A 18 15.47 -20.41 32.60
CA ILE A 18 15.60 -18.95 32.78
C ILE A 18 16.94 -18.57 33.47
N ALA A 19 17.56 -19.49 34.20
CA ALA A 19 18.82 -19.24 34.92
C ALA A 19 20.09 -19.43 34.05
N LEU A 20 19.98 -19.99 32.84
CA LEU A 20 21.11 -20.35 31.98
C LEU A 20 21.13 -19.46 30.72
N GLY A 21 21.78 -18.30 30.78
CA GLY A 21 22.42 -17.61 29.64
C GLY A 21 21.60 -17.24 28.39
N GLU A 22 20.30 -17.53 28.33
CA GLU A 22 19.47 -17.37 27.12
C GLU A 22 18.65 -16.07 27.10
N ASN A 23 18.86 -15.15 28.05
CA ASN A 23 18.04 -13.94 28.17
C ASN A 23 18.65 -12.74 27.42
N ARG A 24 18.31 -12.58 26.13
CA ARG A 24 18.68 -11.40 25.33
C ARG A 24 18.16 -10.08 25.91
N ALA A 25 17.16 -10.11 26.80
CA ALA A 25 16.69 -8.88 27.46
C ALA A 25 17.73 -8.26 28.39
N LEU A 26 18.73 -9.00 28.88
CA LEU A 26 19.78 -8.46 29.75
C LEU A 26 21.20 -8.64 29.20
N ASP A 27 21.38 -9.45 28.15
CA ASP A 27 22.70 -9.78 27.62
C ASP A 27 22.64 -9.98 26.09
N TRP A 28 22.48 -8.87 25.37
CA TRP A 28 22.35 -8.83 23.92
C TRP A 28 23.71 -8.79 23.21
N GLY A 29 23.86 -9.53 22.10
CA GLY A 29 25.10 -9.58 21.32
C GLY A 29 26.01 -10.77 21.66
N ARG A 30 25.57 -11.66 22.55
CA ARG A 30 26.29 -12.91 22.88
C ARG A 30 25.82 -14.12 22.08
N GLN A 31 24.66 -14.02 21.42
CA GLN A 31 24.15 -15.14 20.64
C GLN A 31 24.61 -15.05 19.19
N ASP A 32 24.93 -16.22 18.65
CA ASP A 32 25.40 -16.42 17.29
C ASP A 32 24.46 -15.88 16.20
N SER A 33 23.16 -15.77 16.50
CA SER A 33 22.11 -15.29 15.59
C SER A 33 21.82 -13.80 15.73
N ASP A 34 22.50 -13.07 16.63
CA ASP A 34 22.35 -11.62 16.75
C ASP A 34 22.97 -10.93 15.53
N ILE A 35 22.27 -9.95 14.98
CA ILE A 35 22.76 -9.16 13.84
C ILE A 35 22.91 -7.71 14.28
N ASP A 36 24.15 -7.28 14.47
CA ASP A 36 24.47 -5.86 14.68
C ASP A 36 24.36 -5.09 13.36
N LEU A 37 23.72 -3.93 13.42
CA LEU A 37 23.59 -3.01 12.31
C LEU A 37 24.68 -1.93 12.41
N LEU A 38 25.16 -1.43 11.26
CA LEU A 38 26.04 -0.27 11.21
C LEU A 38 25.29 0.97 11.73
N PRO A 39 26.00 1.97 12.32
CA PRO A 39 25.39 2.99 13.15
C PRO A 39 24.43 3.88 12.36
N HIS A 40 23.16 3.50 12.38
CA HIS A 40 22.04 4.40 12.18
C HIS A 40 21.59 4.85 13.56
N SER A 41 21.32 6.13 13.75
CA SER A 41 20.76 6.61 15.02
C SER A 41 19.40 5.92 15.26
N PRO A 42 19.03 5.52 16.49
CA PRO A 42 17.69 5.05 16.82
C PRO A 42 16.59 6.04 16.40
N LEU A 43 16.94 7.33 16.29
CA LEU A 43 16.07 8.37 15.76
C LEU A 43 15.75 8.19 14.27
N ALA A 44 16.63 7.55 13.49
CA ALA A 44 16.36 7.23 12.08
C ALA A 44 15.27 6.14 11.92
N ILE A 45 15.01 5.34 12.97
CA ILE A 45 13.87 4.42 13.01
C ILE A 45 12.56 5.20 13.13
N ALA A 46 12.55 6.35 13.83
CA ALA A 46 11.37 7.21 14.00
C ALA A 46 10.76 7.66 12.66
N ASP A 47 11.62 8.03 11.70
CA ASP A 47 11.20 8.41 10.34
C ASP A 47 10.52 7.27 9.57
N VAL A 48 10.85 6.01 9.91
CA VAL A 48 10.25 4.81 9.33
C VAL A 48 8.96 4.43 10.04
N LEU A 49 8.91 4.60 11.37
CA LEU A 49 7.72 4.38 12.20
C LEU A 49 6.59 5.36 11.88
N SER A 50 6.92 6.60 11.46
CA SER A 50 5.93 7.59 11.03
C SER A 50 5.14 7.19 9.77
N LYS A 51 5.54 6.11 9.07
CA LYS A 51 4.92 5.63 7.83
C LYS A 51 4.19 4.31 8.09
N GLN A 52 2.89 4.27 7.80
CA GLN A 52 2.10 3.03 7.86
C GLN A 52 2.71 1.93 6.99
N GLY A 53 3.08 0.79 7.60
CA GLY A 53 3.65 -0.36 6.90
C GLY A 53 5.13 -0.26 6.54
N GLY A 54 5.92 0.49 7.32
CA GLY A 54 7.37 0.64 7.12
C GLY A 54 8.11 -0.70 7.00
N PHE A 55 8.97 -0.81 5.99
CA PHE A 55 9.85 -1.95 5.74
C PHE A 55 11.30 -1.48 5.61
N LEU A 56 12.22 -2.35 6.00
CA LEU A 56 13.66 -2.07 6.03
C LEU A 56 14.41 -3.16 5.27
N ASP A 57 15.18 -2.77 4.27
CA ASP A 57 16.03 -3.69 3.51
C ASP A 57 17.33 -3.95 4.30
N LEU A 58 17.66 -5.22 4.54
CA LEU A 58 18.97 -5.59 5.08
C LEU A 58 20.00 -5.61 3.95
N VAL A 59 20.99 -4.72 4.04
CA VAL A 59 22.04 -4.57 3.04
C VAL A 59 23.37 -5.06 3.61
N PRO A 60 24.08 -5.98 2.92
CA PRO A 60 25.39 -6.44 3.35
C PRO A 60 26.44 -5.33 3.26
N LEU A 61 27.51 -5.46 4.02
CA LEU A 61 28.68 -4.58 3.93
C LEU A 61 29.35 -4.78 2.56
N ASN A 62 29.26 -3.78 1.68
CA ASN A 62 30.05 -3.77 0.45
C ASN A 62 31.48 -3.33 0.78
N VAL A 63 32.47 -4.18 0.52
CA VAL A 63 33.91 -3.96 0.77
C VAL A 63 34.53 -2.89 -0.16
N GLY A 64 33.78 -1.86 -0.55
CA GLY A 64 34.21 -0.81 -1.48
C GLY A 64 33.89 0.62 -1.06
N GLN A 65 33.30 0.85 0.12
CA GLN A 65 33.02 2.19 0.63
C GLN A 65 33.42 2.31 2.10
N SER A 66 34.71 2.21 2.37
CA SER A 66 35.30 2.58 3.66
C SER A 66 36.46 3.51 3.40
N THR A 67 36.18 4.80 3.28
CA THR A 67 36.99 5.93 3.75
C THR A 67 36.27 7.23 3.39
N VAL A 68 35.51 7.79 4.33
CA VAL A 68 35.32 9.24 4.39
C VAL A 68 35.65 9.64 5.81
N SER A 69 36.91 10.04 6.00
CA SER A 69 37.30 10.90 7.11
C SER A 69 36.63 12.27 6.91
N PRO A 70 36.28 13.00 7.99
CA PRO A 70 35.79 14.36 7.87
C PRO A 70 36.98 15.29 7.63
N GLU A 71 37.20 15.70 6.39
CA GLU A 71 38.08 16.84 6.08
C GLU A 71 37.28 17.94 5.37
N GLU A 72 37.57 19.16 5.83
CA GLU A 72 37.01 20.44 5.45
C GLU A 72 37.37 20.83 4.00
N GLY A 73 36.52 21.65 3.37
CA GLY A 73 36.98 22.64 2.38
C GLY A 73 36.85 22.33 0.88
N GLU A 74 35.92 23.05 0.26
CA GLU A 74 35.99 23.70 -1.08
C GLU A 74 35.81 22.92 -2.41
N HIS A 75 34.81 23.44 -3.15
CA HIS A 75 34.56 23.47 -4.59
C HIS A 75 35.37 22.59 -5.56
N SER A 76 34.66 21.73 -6.31
CA SER A 76 34.78 21.57 -7.78
C SER A 76 33.69 20.64 -8.36
N THR A 77 32.85 21.15 -9.27
CA THR A 77 32.19 20.37 -10.36
C THR A 77 33.19 20.14 -11.50
N PRO A 78 33.09 19.16 -12.45
CA PRO A 78 31.90 18.53 -13.06
C PRO A 78 32.14 17.01 -13.45
N PRO A 79 31.54 16.32 -14.45
CA PRO A 79 30.35 16.57 -15.29
C PRO A 79 29.30 15.43 -15.32
N VAL A 80 28.19 15.74 -15.99
CA VAL A 80 27.02 14.92 -16.29
C VAL A 80 27.35 13.74 -17.22
N THR A 81 26.94 12.53 -16.82
CA THR A 81 26.43 11.50 -17.74
C THR A 81 25.12 10.95 -17.15
N GLU A 82 24.05 11.09 -17.93
CA GLU A 82 22.72 10.59 -17.63
C GLU A 82 22.67 9.07 -17.83
N SER A 83 22.04 8.35 -16.90
CA SER A 83 21.13 7.23 -17.22
C SER A 83 20.46 6.67 -15.96
N GLY A 84 19.14 6.82 -15.88
CA GLY A 84 18.19 5.89 -15.26
C GLY A 84 18.14 5.77 -13.73
N SER A 85 16.94 5.98 -13.16
CA SER A 85 16.47 5.50 -11.83
C SER A 85 16.59 6.39 -10.57
N ARG A 86 16.88 7.69 -10.66
CA ARG A 86 17.03 8.51 -9.44
C ARG A 86 15.74 8.97 -8.75
N LYS A 87 14.54 8.72 -9.31
CA LYS A 87 13.27 9.21 -8.72
C LYS A 87 12.50 8.20 -7.84
N THR A 88 12.77 6.89 -7.93
CA THR A 88 12.13 5.86 -7.06
C THR A 88 12.96 5.46 -5.83
N ARG A 89 14.19 5.97 -5.69
CA ARG A 89 15.11 5.53 -4.62
C ARG A 89 14.93 6.27 -3.28
N ARG A 90 14.06 7.29 -3.20
CA ARG A 90 13.82 8.07 -1.96
C ARG A 90 12.81 7.41 -0.99
N GLN A 91 12.32 6.20 -1.28
CA GLN A 91 11.32 5.49 -0.47
C GLN A 91 11.88 4.29 0.32
N ARG A 92 13.17 3.96 0.22
CA ARG A 92 13.78 2.79 0.87
C ARG A 92 14.77 3.21 1.94
N CYS A 93 14.53 2.82 3.19
CA CYS A 93 15.50 2.94 4.27
C CYS A 93 16.32 1.64 4.31
N ASN A 94 17.61 1.73 3.99
CA ASN A 94 18.51 0.59 3.95
C ASN A 94 19.20 0.44 5.30
N LEU A 95 18.99 -0.67 6.00
CA LEU A 95 19.77 -1.03 7.18
C LEU A 95 21.04 -1.73 6.74
N LEU A 96 22.16 -1.06 6.93
CA LEU A 96 23.47 -1.62 6.62
C LEU A 96 23.87 -2.57 7.75
N THR A 97 24.31 -3.77 7.40
CA THR A 97 24.78 -4.77 8.36
C THR A 97 26.30 -4.81 8.39
N ARG A 98 26.88 -5.36 9.47
CA ARG A 98 28.33 -5.59 9.56
C ARG A 98 28.82 -6.81 8.79
N TYR A 99 27.91 -7.60 8.22
CA TYR A 99 28.20 -8.87 7.56
C TYR A 99 28.30 -8.73 6.05
N ASP A 100 29.12 -9.58 5.43
CA ASP A 100 29.09 -9.77 3.98
C ASP A 100 27.79 -10.49 3.54
N ALA A 101 27.56 -10.59 2.23
CA ALA A 101 26.32 -11.19 1.71
C ALA A 101 26.11 -12.65 2.12
N ALA A 102 27.19 -13.45 2.23
CA ALA A 102 27.11 -14.86 2.54
C ALA A 102 26.89 -15.10 4.04
N GLU A 103 27.55 -14.29 4.88
CA GLU A 103 27.40 -14.30 6.32
C GLU A 103 26.03 -13.77 6.75
N LEU A 104 25.58 -12.66 6.17
CA LEU A 104 24.24 -12.11 6.42
C LEU A 104 23.15 -13.14 6.11
N TRP A 105 23.28 -13.84 4.97
CA TRP A 105 22.34 -14.88 4.59
C TRP A 105 22.33 -16.06 5.59
N ARG A 106 23.51 -16.46 6.07
CA ARG A 106 23.66 -17.49 7.11
C ARG A 106 22.99 -17.06 8.42
N GLN A 107 23.16 -15.81 8.82
CA GLN A 107 22.57 -15.27 10.06
C GLN A 107 21.05 -15.12 9.99
N CYS A 108 20.53 -14.59 8.88
CA CYS A 108 19.09 -14.52 8.64
C CYS A 108 18.44 -15.92 8.68
N LYS A 109 19.13 -16.94 8.14
CA LYS A 109 18.66 -18.33 8.21
C LYS A 109 18.64 -18.86 9.65
N LYS A 110 19.65 -18.55 10.47
CA LYS A 110 19.66 -18.93 11.90
C LYS A 110 18.48 -18.29 12.64
N ILE A 111 18.21 -17.00 12.44
CA ILE A 111 17.05 -16.30 13.01
C ILE A 111 15.73 -16.95 12.58
N LEU A 112 15.56 -17.28 11.30
CA LEU A 112 14.34 -17.94 10.81
C LEU A 112 14.13 -19.32 11.44
N VAL A 113 15.19 -20.11 11.59
CA VAL A 113 15.12 -21.42 12.25
C VAL A 113 14.79 -21.25 13.74
N GLU A 114 15.43 -20.30 14.41
CA GLU A 114 15.17 -19.97 15.81
C GLU A 114 13.71 -19.57 16.03
N ASN A 115 13.16 -18.71 15.16
CA ASN A 115 11.77 -18.28 15.22
C ASN A 115 10.75 -19.40 14.87
N ALA A 116 11.10 -20.29 13.94
CA ALA A 116 10.22 -21.40 13.56
C ALA A 116 10.10 -22.48 14.64
N LEU A 117 11.05 -22.55 15.59
CA LEU A 117 11.07 -23.53 16.68
C LEU A 117 10.23 -23.10 17.90
N ILE A 118 9.64 -21.90 17.87
CA ILE A 118 8.81 -21.35 18.94
C ILE A 118 7.42 -21.99 18.86
N LYS A 119 7.02 -22.71 19.92
CA LYS A 119 5.79 -23.52 19.93
C LYS A 119 4.54 -22.79 20.42
N ASP A 120 4.70 -21.71 21.21
CA ASP A 120 3.60 -20.94 21.79
C ASP A 120 3.78 -19.42 21.51
N LYS A 121 2.69 -18.72 21.16
CA LYS A 121 2.68 -17.25 21.05
C LYS A 121 2.93 -16.67 22.46
N GLY A 122 4.05 -15.97 22.64
CA GLY A 122 4.44 -15.35 23.92
C GLY A 122 5.77 -15.83 24.50
N ASP A 123 6.37 -16.91 23.99
CA ASP A 123 7.63 -17.43 24.54
C ASP A 123 8.89 -16.71 24.00
N ARG A 124 8.93 -16.39 22.70
CA ARG A 124 10.00 -15.63 22.03
C ARG A 124 9.45 -14.91 20.81
N GLN A 125 10.00 -13.75 20.48
CA GLN A 125 9.66 -13.00 19.28
C GLN A 125 10.90 -12.31 18.72
N LEU A 126 10.92 -12.08 17.40
CA LEU A 126 11.95 -11.30 16.74
C LEU A 126 11.73 -9.81 16.99
N TYR A 127 12.77 -9.13 17.44
CA TYR A 127 12.75 -7.69 17.68
C TYR A 127 13.87 -6.98 16.95
N LEU A 128 13.55 -5.78 16.46
CA LEU A 128 14.54 -4.76 16.15
C LEU A 128 14.80 -3.96 17.44
N ALA A 129 15.96 -4.18 18.05
CA ALA A 129 16.40 -3.50 19.25
C ALA A 129 17.00 -2.13 18.91
N ALA A 130 16.60 -1.09 19.64
CA ALA A 130 17.03 0.28 19.43
C ALA A 130 17.50 0.93 20.74
N GLY A 131 18.77 1.33 20.77
CA GLY A 131 19.43 1.88 21.96
C GLY A 131 19.73 0.80 22.99
N PHE A 132 20.88 0.92 23.65
CA PHE A 132 21.35 -0.04 24.65
C PHE A 132 21.88 0.66 25.90
N ILE A 133 21.70 0.04 27.06
CA ILE A 133 22.49 0.37 28.25
C ILE A 133 23.54 -0.71 28.43
N SER A 134 24.81 -0.33 28.59
CA SER A 134 25.90 -1.27 28.84
C SER A 134 26.60 -1.05 30.18
N TRP A 135 27.04 -2.14 30.80
CA TRP A 135 27.70 -2.18 32.10
C TRP A 135 28.79 -3.27 32.13
N PRO A 136 29.81 -3.16 33.00
CA PRO A 136 30.84 -4.20 33.14
C PRO A 136 30.22 -5.51 33.68
N ASP A 137 30.61 -6.64 33.10
CA ASP A 137 30.17 -7.97 33.56
C ASP A 137 30.69 -8.22 34.98
N ALA A 138 29.84 -8.81 35.83
CA ALA A 138 30.18 -9.16 37.20
C ALA A 138 31.34 -10.18 37.30
N LYS A 139 31.60 -10.96 36.24
CA LYS A 139 32.66 -11.99 36.21
C LYS A 139 33.97 -11.52 35.58
N ASP A 140 33.90 -10.58 34.64
CA ASP A 140 35.05 -10.04 33.92
C ASP A 140 34.82 -8.57 33.55
N ASN A 141 35.51 -7.67 34.25
CA ASN A 141 35.38 -6.23 34.03
C ASN A 141 35.86 -5.77 32.63
N ALA A 142 36.59 -6.61 31.88
CA ALA A 142 36.97 -6.30 30.50
C ALA A 142 35.82 -6.52 29.50
N VAL A 143 34.82 -7.32 29.86
CA VAL A 143 33.64 -7.59 29.02
C VAL A 143 32.48 -6.74 29.51
N ARG A 144 31.89 -5.94 28.63
CA ARG A 144 30.64 -5.22 28.94
C ARG A 144 29.44 -6.07 28.50
N GLN A 145 28.45 -6.19 29.39
CA GLN A 145 27.12 -6.66 29.05
C GLN A 145 26.29 -5.47 28.56
N ARG A 146 25.33 -5.71 27.67
CA ARG A 146 24.41 -4.68 27.22
C ARG A 146 23.00 -5.21 27.07
N ALA A 147 22.02 -4.35 27.33
CA ALA A 147 20.61 -4.66 27.19
C ALA A 147 19.90 -3.59 26.37
N PRO A 148 18.95 -3.98 25.52
CA PRO A 148 18.21 -3.05 24.69
C PRO A 148 17.24 -2.21 25.54
N LEU A 149 17.03 -0.96 25.14
CA LEU A 149 16.06 -0.05 25.75
C LEU A 149 14.67 -0.23 25.12
N LEU A 150 14.62 -0.13 23.80
CA LEU A 150 13.40 -0.25 23.00
C LEU A 150 13.47 -1.46 22.08
N LEU A 151 12.37 -2.20 21.98
CA LEU A 151 12.26 -3.42 21.19
C LEU A 151 11.05 -3.33 20.28
N TYR A 152 11.27 -3.24 18.97
CA TYR A 152 10.20 -3.19 17.99
C TYR A 152 9.87 -4.58 17.46
N PRO A 153 8.64 -5.09 17.67
CA PRO A 153 8.15 -6.30 17.03
C PRO A 153 8.46 -6.35 15.54
N ALA A 154 9.17 -7.39 15.09
CA ALA A 154 9.65 -7.49 13.72
C ALA A 154 9.38 -8.87 13.09
N LEU A 155 9.24 -8.88 11.78
CA LEU A 155 9.12 -10.06 10.93
C LEU A 155 10.25 -10.05 9.91
N LEU A 156 10.92 -11.19 9.76
CA LEU A 156 11.95 -11.39 8.75
C LEU A 156 11.34 -12.10 7.54
N VAL A 157 11.27 -11.41 6.40
CA VAL A 157 10.67 -11.91 5.16
C VAL A 157 11.76 -12.19 4.13
N ARG A 158 11.74 -13.39 3.55
CA ARG A 158 12.64 -13.75 2.44
C ARG A 158 12.01 -13.37 1.11
N ILE A 159 12.74 -12.63 0.27
CA ILE A 159 12.33 -12.35 -1.11
C ILE A 159 12.70 -13.56 -1.98
N PRO A 160 11.74 -14.24 -2.64
CA PRO A 160 11.98 -15.50 -3.35
C PRO A 160 13.05 -15.44 -4.46
N ASP A 161 13.26 -14.26 -5.07
CA ASP A 161 14.06 -14.12 -6.29
C ASP A 161 15.40 -13.37 -6.11
N GLU A 162 15.61 -12.66 -5.00
CA GLU A 162 16.77 -11.77 -4.84
C GLU A 162 17.84 -12.25 -3.83
N GLN A 163 17.66 -13.43 -3.21
CA GLN A 163 18.47 -13.88 -2.05
C GLN A 163 18.61 -12.82 -0.94
N ARG A 164 17.62 -11.93 -0.82
CA ARG A 164 17.58 -10.84 0.15
C ARG A 164 16.52 -11.09 1.23
N TYR A 165 16.73 -10.43 2.36
CA TYR A 165 15.80 -10.43 3.48
C TYR A 165 15.33 -9.00 3.77
N GLU A 166 14.04 -8.87 4.02
CA GLU A 166 13.39 -7.64 4.45
C GLU A 166 12.96 -7.80 5.91
N ILE A 167 13.06 -6.70 6.68
CA ILE A 167 12.44 -6.60 8.00
C ILE A 167 11.16 -5.80 7.86
N ARG A 168 10.06 -6.34 8.38
CA ARG A 168 8.77 -5.65 8.51
C ARG A 168 8.44 -5.50 9.97
N LEU A 169 8.06 -4.29 10.40
CA LEU A 169 7.60 -4.10 11.77
C LEU A 169 6.16 -4.64 11.89
N ALA A 170 5.89 -5.35 12.98
CA ALA A 170 4.58 -5.93 13.28
C ALA A 170 3.66 -4.97 14.05
N GLY A 171 4.19 -3.81 14.47
CA GLY A 171 3.48 -2.74 15.16
C GLY A 171 4.22 -1.40 15.02
N ASP A 172 3.55 -0.32 15.41
CA ASP A 172 4.05 1.06 15.40
C ASP A 172 4.61 1.53 16.75
N THR A 173 4.31 0.81 17.83
CA THR A 173 4.80 1.10 19.19
C THR A 173 5.96 0.18 19.61
N PRO A 174 7.05 0.72 20.18
CA PRO A 174 8.11 -0.10 20.77
C PRO A 174 7.67 -0.71 22.10
N GLU A 175 8.08 -1.94 22.34
CA GLU A 175 8.03 -2.54 23.67
C GLU A 175 9.23 -2.07 24.50
N PHE A 176 8.98 -1.67 25.75
CA PHE A 176 10.02 -1.24 26.67
C PHE A 176 10.58 -2.42 27.48
N ASN A 177 11.90 -2.50 27.59
CA ASN A 177 12.56 -3.61 28.28
C ASN A 177 12.45 -3.51 29.81
N GLN A 178 11.37 -4.02 30.38
CA GLN A 178 11.13 -3.96 31.82
C GLN A 178 12.14 -4.76 32.65
N ALA A 179 12.77 -5.80 32.07
CA ALA A 179 13.84 -6.54 32.74
C ALA A 179 15.05 -5.63 33.01
N LEU A 180 15.39 -4.75 32.07
CA LEU A 180 16.46 -3.77 32.23
C LEU A 180 16.14 -2.75 33.34
N VAL A 181 14.88 -2.31 33.45
CA VAL A 181 14.45 -1.39 34.53
C VAL A 181 14.65 -2.02 35.90
N LEU A 182 14.14 -3.23 36.09
CA LEU A 182 14.27 -3.97 37.33
C LEU A 182 15.75 -4.22 37.66
N HIS A 183 16.55 -4.58 36.65
CA HIS A 183 17.98 -4.79 36.82
C HIS A 183 18.71 -3.50 37.21
N ALA A 184 18.40 -2.37 36.56
CA ALA A 184 18.99 -1.07 36.86
C ALA A 184 18.67 -0.61 38.29
N GLU A 185 17.42 -0.75 38.72
CA GLU A 185 16.98 -0.39 40.06
C GLU A 185 17.61 -1.30 41.13
N GLN A 186 17.64 -2.62 40.90
CA GLN A 186 18.19 -3.58 41.87
C GLN A 186 19.71 -3.55 41.97
N ARG A 187 20.41 -3.37 40.84
CA ARG A 187 21.87 -3.53 40.78
C ARG A 187 22.65 -2.23 40.89
N PHE A 188 22.07 -1.12 40.42
CA PHE A 188 22.71 0.18 40.32
C PHE A 188 21.96 1.30 41.05
N ALA A 189 20.81 0.99 41.67
CA ALA A 189 19.93 1.96 42.34
C ALA A 189 19.49 3.11 41.42
N THR A 190 19.46 2.86 40.11
CA THR A 190 19.10 3.84 39.08
C THR A 190 17.67 3.58 38.62
N LYS A 191 16.82 4.62 38.67
CA LYS A 191 15.47 4.56 38.10
C LYS A 191 15.50 5.03 36.66
N LEU A 192 15.33 4.10 35.73
CA LEU A 192 15.23 4.41 34.31
C LEU A 192 13.83 4.95 33.98
N PRO A 193 13.71 6.00 33.16
CA PRO A 193 12.42 6.47 32.66
C PRO A 193 11.80 5.42 31.72
N VAL A 194 10.46 5.37 31.68
CA VAL A 194 9.69 4.51 30.77
C VAL A 194 9.25 5.34 29.58
N HIS A 195 9.36 4.80 28.36
CA HIS A 195 8.89 5.48 27.16
C HIS A 195 7.36 5.48 27.09
N GLU A 196 6.76 6.65 26.91
CA GLU A 196 5.31 6.81 26.72
C GLU A 196 4.96 6.93 25.22
N ASP A 197 3.82 6.40 24.77
CA ASP A 197 3.45 6.28 23.33
C ASP A 197 3.43 7.61 22.55
N GLN A 198 3.35 8.76 23.23
CA GLN A 198 3.30 10.10 22.61
C GLN A 198 4.60 10.91 22.81
N GLN A 199 5.61 10.34 23.48
CA GLN A 199 6.87 11.02 23.75
C GLN A 199 7.81 10.94 22.55
N PRO A 200 8.44 12.05 22.12
CA PRO A 200 9.45 11.99 21.06
C PRO A 200 10.73 11.31 21.55
N LEU A 201 11.33 10.47 20.69
CA LEU A 201 12.44 9.57 21.08
C LEU A 201 13.71 10.32 21.53
N ASP A 202 13.98 11.50 20.98
CA ASP A 202 15.12 12.34 21.37
C ASP A 202 14.98 12.84 22.82
N GLU A 203 13.77 13.24 23.22
CA GLU A 203 13.46 13.60 24.61
C GLU A 203 13.61 12.39 25.54
N PHE A 204 13.12 11.22 25.13
CA PHE A 204 13.24 9.98 25.91
C PHE A 204 14.71 9.60 26.15
N PHE A 205 15.54 9.56 25.11
CA PHE A 205 16.97 9.23 25.27
C PHE A 205 17.72 10.27 26.10
N ALA A 206 17.34 11.56 26.03
CA ALA A 206 17.90 12.59 26.91
C ALA A 206 17.56 12.34 28.39
N GLN A 207 16.32 11.95 28.69
CA GLN A 207 15.90 11.57 30.05
C GLN A 207 16.65 10.32 30.55
N VAL A 208 16.84 9.32 29.69
CA VAL A 208 17.64 8.12 30.03
C VAL A 208 19.08 8.54 30.35
N ALA A 209 19.71 9.34 29.49
CA ALA A 209 21.08 9.84 29.72
C ALA A 209 21.20 10.61 31.04
N GLN A 210 20.22 11.47 31.35
CA GLN A 210 20.14 12.19 32.62
C GLN A 210 20.05 11.24 33.82
N SER A 211 19.24 10.18 33.72
CA SER A 211 19.01 9.23 34.82
C SER A 211 20.26 8.39 35.16
N ILE A 212 21.10 8.11 34.16
CA ILE A 212 22.32 7.30 34.35
C ILE A 212 23.58 8.15 34.59
N ASN A 213 23.50 9.48 34.49
CA ASN A 213 24.65 10.39 34.57
C ASN A 213 25.44 10.24 35.89
N ASP A 214 24.74 9.96 37.00
CA ASP A 214 25.34 9.77 38.32
C ASP A 214 25.94 8.36 38.51
N SER A 215 25.77 7.46 37.54
CA SER A 215 26.20 6.06 37.59
C SER A 215 27.36 5.80 36.62
N PRO A 216 28.63 5.88 37.06
CA PRO A 216 29.80 5.77 36.16
C PRO A 216 29.97 4.38 35.52
N SER A 217 29.28 3.36 36.03
CA SER A 217 29.28 2.00 35.48
C SER A 217 28.31 1.81 34.31
N LEU A 218 27.30 2.66 34.16
CA LEU A 218 26.30 2.58 33.10
C LEU A 218 26.70 3.46 31.93
N GLN A 219 26.51 2.99 30.71
CA GLN A 219 26.75 3.74 29.49
C GLN A 219 25.57 3.59 28.54
N LEU A 220 25.10 4.70 27.98
CA LEU A 220 24.08 4.71 26.93
C LEU A 220 24.77 4.56 25.56
N GLU A 221 24.31 3.61 24.78
CA GLU A 221 24.75 3.32 23.41
C GLU A 221 23.57 3.51 22.44
N PHE A 222 23.81 4.17 21.31
CA PHE A 222 22.80 4.42 20.27
C PHE A 222 22.83 3.34 19.17
N ASP A 223 23.23 2.13 19.52
CA ASP A 223 23.29 1.02 18.57
C ASP A 223 21.90 0.47 18.23
N ILE A 224 21.80 -0.21 17.08
CA ILE A 224 20.61 -0.93 16.65
C ILE A 224 21.04 -2.36 16.30
N ALA A 225 20.25 -3.35 16.72
CA ALA A 225 20.50 -4.75 16.42
C ALA A 225 19.22 -5.54 16.18
N LEU A 226 19.34 -6.72 15.58
CA LEU A 226 18.23 -7.64 15.33
C LEU A 226 18.48 -8.97 16.04
N GLY A 227 17.45 -9.51 16.69
CA GLY A 227 17.55 -10.75 17.44
C GLY A 227 16.23 -11.16 18.11
N SER A 228 16.13 -12.42 18.52
CA SER A 228 14.90 -12.96 19.11
C SER A 228 14.92 -12.90 20.64
N ALA A 229 14.07 -12.10 21.26
CA ALA A 229 14.03 -11.96 22.72
C ALA A 229 12.75 -12.55 23.31
N ALA A 230 12.82 -12.93 24.58
CA ALA A 230 11.66 -13.21 25.42
C ALA A 230 11.50 -12.02 26.38
N LEU A 231 10.46 -11.21 26.17
CA LEU A 231 10.14 -10.14 27.10
C LEU A 231 9.17 -10.64 28.16
N PHE A 232 9.46 -10.26 29.41
CA PHE A 232 8.49 -10.38 30.49
C PHE A 232 7.43 -9.32 30.26
N HIS A 233 6.28 -9.73 29.74
CA HIS A 233 5.06 -8.98 29.89
C HIS A 233 4.66 -9.14 31.36
N THR A 234 5.21 -8.34 32.27
CA THR A 234 4.42 -8.02 33.46
C THR A 234 3.30 -7.15 32.95
N GLY A 235 2.27 -7.80 32.41
CA GLY A 235 1.00 -7.15 32.20
C GLY A 235 0.66 -6.41 33.49
N ALA A 236 -0.03 -5.30 33.34
CA ALA A 236 -0.82 -4.73 34.41
C ALA A 236 -1.87 -5.77 34.88
N HIS A 237 -1.44 -6.86 35.51
CA HIS A 237 -2.24 -7.70 36.37
C HIS A 237 -2.30 -6.99 37.72
N SER A 238 -2.89 -5.79 37.72
CA SER A 238 -3.76 -5.48 38.85
C SER A 238 -4.77 -6.62 38.88
N GLY A 239 -4.93 -7.29 40.03
CA GLY A 239 -5.85 -8.40 40.21
C GLY A 239 -7.31 -8.02 39.96
N LYS A 240 -7.69 -7.79 38.71
CA LYS A 240 -9.06 -7.91 38.26
C LYS A 240 -9.25 -9.38 37.92
N ALA A 241 -9.94 -10.09 38.80
CA ALA A 241 -10.55 -11.35 38.45
C ALA A 241 -11.27 -11.15 37.10
N VAL A 242 -10.98 -12.00 36.12
CA VAL A 242 -11.70 -12.00 34.84
C VAL A 242 -13.16 -12.22 35.17
N GLN A 243 -13.97 -11.18 35.03
CA GLN A 243 -15.41 -11.27 35.26
C GLN A 243 -16.03 -11.92 34.04
N LEU A 244 -16.27 -13.23 34.15
CA LEU A 244 -17.05 -13.96 33.16
C LEU A 244 -18.49 -13.41 33.12
N PRO A 245 -19.16 -13.50 31.96
CA PRO A 245 -20.53 -13.01 31.81
C PRO A 245 -21.48 -13.71 32.80
N ASN A 246 -22.48 -12.98 33.30
CA ASN A 246 -23.49 -13.55 34.19
C ASN A 246 -24.27 -14.69 33.50
N LEU A 247 -24.67 -15.70 34.27
CA LEU A 247 -25.42 -16.85 33.78
C LEU A 247 -26.83 -16.44 33.30
N PRO A 248 -27.23 -16.82 32.08
CA PRO A 248 -28.59 -16.60 31.56
C PRO A 248 -29.66 -17.35 32.36
N ARG A 249 -30.92 -16.92 32.23
CA ARG A 249 -32.07 -17.51 32.95
C ARG A 249 -32.33 -18.98 32.60
N TYR A 250 -32.01 -19.39 31.38
CA TYR A 250 -32.22 -20.75 30.89
C TYR A 250 -30.90 -21.51 30.69
N PHE A 251 -29.85 -21.15 31.44
CA PHE A 251 -28.54 -21.80 31.34
C PHE A 251 -28.55 -23.25 31.85
N ASP A 252 -27.93 -24.17 31.10
CA ASP A 252 -27.75 -25.56 31.51
C ASP A 252 -26.27 -25.88 31.78
N VAL A 253 -25.95 -26.06 33.08
CA VAL A 253 -24.59 -26.35 33.55
C VAL A 253 -24.09 -27.71 33.05
N GLY A 254 -24.97 -28.71 32.97
CA GLY A 254 -24.62 -30.06 32.54
C GLY A 254 -24.18 -30.12 31.07
N LEU A 255 -24.91 -29.42 30.20
CA LEU A 255 -24.59 -29.22 28.80
C LEU A 255 -23.27 -28.44 28.67
N ALA A 256 -23.11 -27.35 29.40
CA ALA A 256 -21.90 -26.54 29.38
C ALA A 256 -20.65 -27.35 29.76
N MET A 257 -20.70 -28.07 30.87
CA MET A 257 -19.62 -28.96 31.33
C MET A 257 -19.34 -30.10 30.35
N SER A 258 -20.37 -30.62 29.69
CA SER A 258 -20.20 -31.69 28.68
C SER A 258 -19.49 -31.21 27.41
N ILE A 259 -19.61 -29.92 27.07
CA ILE A 259 -18.98 -29.30 25.89
C ILE A 259 -17.54 -28.90 26.23
N THR A 260 -17.27 -28.40 27.44
CA THR A 260 -15.95 -27.89 27.86
C THR A 260 -14.99 -28.98 28.34
N GLY A 261 -15.47 -30.05 28.99
CA GLY A 261 -14.67 -30.93 29.84
C GLY A 261 -13.51 -31.72 29.22
N ASN A 262 -13.27 -31.66 27.91
CA ASN A 262 -12.17 -32.36 27.21
C ASN A 262 -11.56 -31.53 26.06
N LYS A 263 -11.62 -30.20 26.12
CA LYS A 263 -11.20 -29.32 25.02
C LYS A 263 -10.19 -28.29 25.51
N SER A 264 -9.27 -27.87 24.65
CA SER A 264 -8.56 -26.60 24.86
C SER A 264 -9.47 -25.42 24.57
N LEU A 265 -9.12 -24.22 25.02
CA LEU A 265 -9.88 -22.99 24.69
C LEU A 265 -10.02 -22.80 23.17
N SER A 266 -8.96 -23.07 22.41
CA SER A 266 -8.98 -23.01 20.94
C SER A 266 -9.93 -24.04 20.31
N GLN A 267 -9.98 -25.27 20.83
CA GLN A 267 -10.89 -26.32 20.37
C GLN A 267 -12.33 -26.02 20.75
N LEU A 268 -12.57 -25.47 21.95
CA LEU A 268 -13.90 -25.03 22.38
C LEU A 268 -14.44 -23.96 21.44
N ASN A 269 -13.63 -22.92 21.16
CA ASN A 269 -14.02 -21.84 20.26
C ASN A 269 -14.28 -22.34 18.83
N ALA A 270 -13.43 -23.24 18.31
CA ALA A 270 -13.64 -23.88 17.00
C ALA A 270 -14.95 -24.69 16.96
N VAL A 271 -15.23 -25.47 18.01
CA VAL A 271 -16.46 -26.27 18.10
C VAL A 271 -17.70 -25.38 18.15
N LEU A 272 -17.71 -24.36 19.01
CA LEU A 272 -18.82 -23.40 19.13
C LEU A 272 -19.05 -22.64 17.82
N GLN A 273 -17.98 -22.27 17.11
CA GLN A 273 -18.06 -21.62 15.80
C GLN A 273 -18.56 -22.54 14.69
N LEU A 274 -18.47 -23.86 14.81
CA LEU A 274 -18.89 -24.81 13.77
C LEU A 274 -20.25 -25.47 14.06
N ILE A 275 -20.75 -25.41 15.30
CA ILE A 275 -22.07 -25.93 15.67
C ILE A 275 -23.21 -25.17 14.94
N PRO A 276 -24.29 -25.85 14.49
CA PRO A 276 -25.43 -25.22 13.83
C PRO A 276 -26.22 -24.30 14.77
N ASP A 277 -26.93 -23.33 14.19
CA ASP A 277 -27.82 -22.46 14.93
C ASP A 277 -29.12 -23.20 15.32
N TYR A 278 -29.25 -23.54 16.61
CA TYR A 278 -30.40 -24.26 17.18
C TYR A 278 -31.60 -23.35 17.48
N SER A 279 -31.50 -22.04 17.24
CA SER A 279 -32.62 -21.12 17.39
C SER A 279 -33.69 -21.30 16.31
N ARG A 280 -33.37 -21.96 15.20
CA ARG A 280 -34.29 -22.21 14.07
C ARG A 280 -35.02 -23.55 14.21
N PRO A 281 -36.32 -23.63 13.88
CA PRO A 281 -37.10 -24.84 14.08
C PRO A 281 -36.73 -26.00 13.13
N ASP A 282 -36.11 -25.70 11.98
CA ASP A 282 -35.76 -26.62 10.90
C ASP A 282 -34.38 -27.28 11.04
N THR A 283 -33.70 -27.17 12.18
CA THR A 283 -32.51 -28.00 12.44
C THR A 283 -32.97 -29.45 12.45
N THR A 284 -32.83 -30.13 11.32
CA THR A 284 -33.36 -31.47 11.04
C THR A 284 -33.12 -32.43 12.19
N ILE A 285 -34.18 -32.67 12.97
CA ILE A 285 -34.26 -33.77 13.93
C ILE A 285 -34.64 -35.01 13.11
N SER A 286 -33.71 -35.53 12.30
CA SER A 286 -33.98 -36.81 11.61
C SER A 286 -33.86 -37.97 12.61
N PRO A 287 -34.86 -38.86 12.68
CA PRO A 287 -34.88 -40.00 13.59
C PRO A 287 -34.33 -41.23 12.87
N GLU A 288 -33.03 -41.53 13.02
CA GLU A 288 -32.36 -42.84 12.80
C GLU A 288 -30.92 -42.67 12.28
N PRO A 289 -30.02 -43.66 12.50
CA PRO A 289 -28.66 -43.66 11.99
C PRO A 289 -28.66 -44.03 10.50
N ALA A 290 -29.31 -43.24 9.65
CA ALA A 290 -29.08 -43.29 8.21
C ALA A 290 -27.69 -42.70 7.92
N PRO A 291 -26.95 -43.22 6.91
CA PRO A 291 -25.65 -42.66 6.54
C PRO A 291 -25.82 -41.17 6.28
N MET A 292 -25.10 -40.35 7.05
CA MET A 292 -25.21 -38.89 7.04
C MET A 292 -25.26 -38.39 5.60
N THR A 293 -26.35 -37.74 5.19
CA THR A 293 -26.36 -37.06 3.90
C THR A 293 -25.22 -36.04 3.93
N PRO A 294 -24.36 -36.00 2.89
CA PRO A 294 -23.13 -35.21 2.89
C PRO A 294 -23.37 -33.72 3.19
N SER A 295 -24.57 -33.22 2.91
CA SER A 295 -25.06 -31.86 3.15
C SER A 295 -25.04 -31.37 4.60
N THR A 296 -24.93 -32.26 5.58
CA THR A 296 -24.90 -31.89 7.00
C THR A 296 -23.58 -32.14 7.70
N SER A 297 -22.58 -32.69 6.98
CA SER A 297 -21.26 -32.96 7.57
C SER A 297 -20.41 -31.69 7.66
N VAL A 298 -19.69 -31.52 8.78
CA VAL A 298 -18.73 -30.42 8.96
C VAL A 298 -17.63 -30.47 7.89
N ALA A 299 -17.25 -31.68 7.46
CA ALA A 299 -16.31 -31.89 6.37
C ALA A 299 -16.81 -31.34 5.02
N ALA A 300 -18.11 -31.49 4.70
CA ALA A 300 -18.69 -30.89 3.51
C ALA A 300 -18.78 -29.37 3.62
N LEU A 301 -19.14 -28.84 4.79
CA LEU A 301 -19.13 -27.40 5.05
C LEU A 301 -17.73 -26.80 4.88
N ARG A 302 -16.68 -27.45 5.40
CA ARG A 302 -15.29 -27.04 5.21
C ARG A 302 -14.87 -27.09 3.75
N LYS A 303 -15.19 -28.16 3.02
CA LYS A 303 -14.91 -28.26 1.58
C LYS A 303 -15.63 -27.17 0.78
N TYR A 304 -16.88 -26.88 1.12
CA TYR A 304 -17.65 -25.83 0.48
C TYR A 304 -17.07 -24.44 0.78
N ALA A 305 -16.74 -24.16 2.04
CA ALA A 305 -16.09 -22.93 2.46
C ALA A 305 -14.73 -22.73 1.77
N ALA A 306 -13.92 -23.79 1.65
CA ALA A 306 -12.64 -23.75 0.95
C ALA A 306 -12.79 -23.43 -0.54
N ARG A 307 -13.83 -23.97 -1.21
CA ARG A 307 -14.13 -23.65 -2.62
C ARG A 307 -14.59 -22.21 -2.79
N LEU A 308 -15.45 -21.70 -1.90
CA LEU A 308 -15.88 -20.30 -1.91
C LEU A 308 -14.70 -19.35 -1.68
N ALA A 309 -13.82 -19.66 -0.73
CA ALA A 309 -12.64 -18.86 -0.44
C ALA A 309 -11.63 -18.86 -1.61
N ALA A 310 -11.47 -19.99 -2.32
CA ALA A 310 -10.62 -20.04 -3.51
C ALA A 310 -11.08 -19.09 -4.64
N GLU A 311 -12.39 -18.81 -4.73
CA GLU A 311 -12.96 -17.84 -5.66
C GLU A 311 -13.00 -16.41 -5.10
N GLY A 312 -12.56 -16.17 -3.86
CA GLY A 312 -12.58 -14.86 -3.21
C GLY A 312 -13.93 -14.46 -2.61
N LEU A 313 -14.81 -15.42 -2.31
CA LEU A 313 -16.11 -15.21 -1.66
C LEU A 313 -16.07 -15.50 -0.15
N ASP A 314 -14.91 -15.38 0.48
CA ASP A 314 -14.67 -15.76 1.87
C ASP A 314 -15.37 -14.85 2.89
N HIS A 315 -15.68 -13.61 2.49
CA HIS A 315 -16.42 -12.61 3.25
C HIS A 315 -17.93 -12.67 3.08
N VAL A 316 -18.45 -13.42 2.10
CA VAL A 316 -19.89 -13.47 1.81
C VAL A 316 -20.58 -14.44 2.75
N GLU A 317 -21.58 -13.98 3.50
CA GLU A 317 -22.36 -14.83 4.39
C GLU A 317 -23.17 -15.89 3.63
N PHE A 318 -23.30 -17.10 4.20
CA PHE A 318 -24.03 -18.21 3.57
C PHE A 318 -25.48 -17.85 3.21
N ARG A 319 -26.16 -16.99 3.99
CA ARG A 319 -27.54 -16.54 3.68
C ARG A 319 -27.67 -15.78 2.36
N GLN A 320 -26.59 -15.16 1.90
CA GLN A 320 -26.62 -14.33 0.69
C GLN A 320 -26.31 -15.14 -0.58
N LEU A 321 -25.67 -16.31 -0.44
CA LEU A 321 -25.23 -17.14 -1.56
C LEU A 321 -26.36 -17.59 -2.49
N PRO A 322 -27.56 -18.01 -2.02
CA PRO A 322 -28.63 -18.44 -2.93
C PRO A 322 -29.15 -17.32 -3.84
N ALA A 323 -29.13 -16.07 -3.36
CA ALA A 323 -29.56 -14.91 -4.13
C ALA A 323 -28.43 -14.29 -4.97
N LEU A 324 -27.19 -14.70 -4.77
CA LEU A 324 -26.01 -14.09 -5.38
C LEU A 324 -25.94 -14.33 -6.90
N PRO A 325 -26.18 -15.54 -7.45
CA PRO A 325 -26.20 -15.76 -8.91
C PRO A 325 -27.16 -14.82 -9.63
N ALA A 326 -28.41 -14.71 -9.17
CA ALA A 326 -29.40 -13.82 -9.77
C ALA A 326 -29.01 -12.32 -9.67
N LYS A 327 -28.27 -11.92 -8.63
CA LYS A 327 -27.72 -10.56 -8.53
C LYS A 327 -26.58 -10.34 -9.52
N ILE A 328 -25.67 -11.32 -9.64
CA ILE A 328 -24.57 -11.28 -10.61
C ILE A 328 -25.12 -11.19 -12.03
N ASP A 329 -26.16 -11.95 -12.37
CA ASP A 329 -26.80 -11.88 -13.70
C ASP A 329 -27.32 -10.47 -14.00
N ARG A 330 -27.97 -9.82 -13.03
CA ARG A 330 -28.43 -8.43 -13.17
C ARG A 330 -27.28 -7.46 -13.34
N TRP A 331 -26.22 -7.58 -12.53
CA TRP A 331 -25.06 -6.69 -12.62
C TRP A 331 -24.31 -6.85 -13.93
N THR A 332 -24.10 -8.09 -14.39
CA THR A 332 -23.43 -8.37 -15.66
C THR A 332 -24.27 -7.92 -16.85
N ALA A 333 -25.60 -8.04 -16.78
CA ALA A 333 -26.50 -7.46 -17.78
C ALA A 333 -26.37 -5.94 -17.85
N SER A 334 -26.40 -5.23 -16.71
CA SER A 334 -26.20 -3.77 -16.68
C SER A 334 -24.87 -3.33 -17.28
N ILE A 335 -23.78 -4.05 -17.02
CA ILE A 335 -22.46 -3.77 -17.62
C ILE A 335 -22.48 -3.98 -19.12
N ARG A 336 -23.06 -5.09 -19.61
CA ARG A 336 -23.15 -5.37 -21.06
C ARG A 336 -23.99 -4.32 -21.78
N THR A 337 -25.13 -3.92 -21.22
CA THR A 337 -25.96 -2.85 -21.78
C THR A 337 -25.20 -1.53 -21.90
N ALA A 338 -24.36 -1.18 -20.91
CA ALA A 338 -23.53 0.02 -21.00
C ALA A 338 -22.41 -0.09 -22.04
N LEU A 339 -21.76 -1.26 -22.17
CA LEU A 339 -20.72 -1.47 -23.17
C LEU A 339 -21.26 -1.44 -24.61
N GLU A 340 -22.53 -1.84 -24.80
CA GLU A 340 -23.26 -1.76 -26.07
C GLU A 340 -23.85 -0.36 -26.34
N SER A 341 -23.72 0.57 -25.40
CA SER A 341 -24.31 1.90 -25.52
C SER A 341 -23.65 2.72 -26.63
N GLN A 342 -24.37 3.72 -27.15
CA GLN A 342 -23.88 4.59 -28.21
C GLN A 342 -22.62 5.35 -27.77
N THR A 343 -22.58 5.79 -26.51
CA THR A 343 -21.43 6.50 -25.93
C THR A 343 -20.16 5.67 -26.01
N ILE A 344 -20.18 4.41 -25.58
CA ILE A 344 -18.98 3.57 -25.54
C ILE A 344 -18.67 2.99 -26.92
N HIS A 345 -19.66 2.39 -27.58
CA HIS A 345 -19.40 1.64 -28.80
C HIS A 345 -19.19 2.54 -30.03
N ARG A 346 -19.99 3.59 -30.20
CA ARG A 346 -19.94 4.44 -31.40
C ARG A 346 -19.06 5.68 -31.22
N VAL A 347 -19.20 6.37 -30.10
CA VAL A 347 -18.51 7.66 -29.89
C VAL A 347 -17.07 7.44 -29.42
N LEU A 348 -16.88 6.64 -28.37
CA LEU A 348 -15.53 6.36 -27.83
C LEU A 348 -14.77 5.31 -28.64
N GLN A 349 -15.49 4.36 -29.27
CA GLN A 349 -14.90 3.24 -30.01
C GLN A 349 -13.93 2.42 -29.15
N MET A 350 -14.22 2.29 -27.85
CA MET A 350 -13.39 1.58 -26.87
C MET A 350 -14.15 0.38 -26.29
N PRO A 351 -14.17 -0.77 -26.99
CA PRO A 351 -14.85 -1.97 -26.50
C PRO A 351 -14.13 -2.63 -25.31
N GLU A 352 -12.83 -2.36 -25.13
CA GLU A 352 -11.99 -2.93 -24.08
C GLU A 352 -11.85 -2.03 -22.84
N LEU A 353 -12.91 -1.30 -22.50
CA LEU A 353 -12.90 -0.37 -21.39
C LEU A 353 -12.74 -1.13 -20.06
N SER A 354 -11.78 -0.71 -19.22
CA SER A 354 -11.55 -1.37 -17.93
C SER A 354 -12.69 -1.12 -16.95
N ALA A 355 -12.87 -2.01 -15.97
CA ALA A 355 -13.88 -1.82 -14.93
C ALA A 355 -13.67 -0.49 -14.18
N ARG A 356 -12.42 -0.08 -13.96
CA ARG A 356 -12.07 1.22 -13.36
C ARG A 356 -12.51 2.39 -14.23
N GLU A 357 -12.16 2.35 -15.52
CA GLU A 357 -12.49 3.42 -16.45
C GLU A 357 -14.01 3.57 -16.59
N LEU A 358 -14.77 2.48 -16.58
CA LEU A 358 -16.23 2.53 -16.67
C LEU A 358 -16.83 3.23 -15.45
N ILE A 359 -16.33 2.88 -14.26
CA ILE A 359 -16.74 3.54 -13.01
C ILE A 359 -16.41 5.04 -13.03
N ARG A 360 -15.24 5.41 -13.54
CA ARG A 360 -14.81 6.81 -13.61
C ARG A 360 -15.60 7.58 -14.67
N LEU A 361 -15.84 6.98 -15.82
CA LEU A 361 -16.64 7.57 -16.90
C LEU A 361 -18.05 7.94 -16.42
N ALA A 362 -18.69 7.11 -15.59
CA ALA A 362 -20.00 7.44 -15.04
C ALA A 362 -19.97 8.59 -14.00
N SER A 363 -18.78 9.00 -13.53
CA SER A 363 -18.62 10.02 -12.48
C SER A 363 -18.19 11.40 -12.98
N ILE A 364 -17.99 11.58 -14.30
CA ILE A 364 -17.49 12.86 -14.85
C ILE A 364 -18.57 13.89 -15.18
N ILE A 365 -19.82 13.70 -14.73
CA ILE A 365 -20.92 14.62 -15.09
C ILE A 365 -20.61 16.08 -14.76
N GLU A 366 -20.06 16.36 -13.58
CA GLU A 366 -19.71 17.73 -13.21
C GLU A 366 -18.64 18.34 -14.13
N LEU A 367 -17.69 17.53 -14.60
CA LEU A 367 -16.66 17.99 -15.54
C LEU A 367 -17.26 18.24 -16.93
N VAL A 368 -18.21 17.42 -17.35
CA VAL A 368 -18.92 17.60 -18.62
C VAL A 368 -19.73 18.89 -18.59
N ASP A 369 -20.36 19.22 -17.46
CA ASP A 369 -21.11 20.46 -17.29
C ASP A 369 -20.21 21.70 -17.18
N LYS A 370 -19.02 21.57 -16.58
CA LYS A 370 -18.02 22.65 -16.43
C LYS A 370 -17.16 22.87 -17.68
N ALA A 371 -17.43 22.17 -18.78
CA ALA A 371 -16.59 22.23 -19.98
C ALA A 371 -16.52 23.65 -20.58
N PRO A 372 -15.31 24.23 -20.76
CA PRO A 372 -15.13 25.47 -21.50
C PRO A 372 -15.74 25.43 -22.90
N ALA A 373 -16.39 26.52 -23.32
CA ALA A 373 -16.96 26.65 -24.66
C ALA A 373 -15.89 26.53 -25.78
N SER A 374 -14.62 26.80 -25.45
CA SER A 374 -13.49 26.64 -26.38
C SER A 374 -13.23 25.19 -26.78
N ILE A 375 -13.65 24.20 -25.99
CA ILE A 375 -13.40 22.77 -26.28
C ILE A 375 -14.13 22.32 -27.53
N GLU A 376 -15.33 22.84 -27.80
CA GLU A 376 -16.08 22.49 -29.00
C GLU A 376 -15.35 22.90 -30.28
N GLN A 377 -14.53 23.96 -30.23
CA GLN A 377 -13.81 24.50 -31.39
C GLN A 377 -12.34 24.06 -31.45
N PHE A 378 -11.70 23.90 -30.30
CA PHE A 378 -10.27 23.71 -30.15
C PHE A 378 -9.87 22.43 -29.42
N GLY A 379 -10.85 21.61 -29.02
CA GLY A 379 -10.62 20.31 -28.39
C GLY A 379 -9.76 19.43 -29.27
N HIS A 380 -8.65 18.96 -28.71
CA HIS A 380 -7.73 18.05 -29.39
C HIS A 380 -7.31 16.95 -28.42
N GLY A 381 -7.40 15.70 -28.86
CA GLY A 381 -7.14 14.54 -27.99
C GLY A 381 -5.76 14.59 -27.34
N ASP A 382 -4.74 15.07 -28.08
CA ASP A 382 -3.37 15.05 -27.61
C ASP A 382 -3.11 16.03 -26.45
N LEU A 383 -4.00 17.00 -26.19
CA LEU A 383 -3.91 17.89 -25.03
C LEU A 383 -4.05 17.15 -23.70
N SER A 384 -4.63 15.94 -23.72
CA SER A 384 -4.79 15.09 -22.54
C SER A 384 -3.46 14.52 -22.03
N PHE A 385 -2.44 14.39 -22.90
CA PHE A 385 -1.15 13.80 -22.52
C PHE A 385 -0.25 14.80 -21.79
N ALA A 386 0.46 14.33 -20.77
CA ALA A 386 1.36 15.18 -19.99
C ALA A 386 2.51 15.77 -20.83
N SER A 387 2.92 15.08 -21.89
CA SER A 387 3.93 15.54 -22.85
C SER A 387 3.50 16.83 -23.56
N SER A 388 2.22 16.97 -23.91
CA SER A 388 1.68 18.12 -24.62
C SER A 388 1.72 19.39 -23.78
N THR A 389 1.55 19.28 -22.46
CA THR A 389 1.70 20.43 -21.54
C THR A 389 3.13 20.98 -21.52
N ILE A 390 4.14 20.10 -21.64
CA ILE A 390 5.54 20.52 -21.73
C ILE A 390 5.80 21.23 -23.06
N LEU A 391 5.25 20.69 -24.15
CA LEU A 391 5.34 21.32 -25.47
C LEU A 391 4.64 22.68 -25.51
N LEU A 392 3.49 22.81 -24.86
CA LEU A 392 2.76 24.08 -24.73
C LEU A 392 3.60 25.15 -24.03
N ARG A 393 4.19 24.84 -22.87
CA ARG A 393 5.07 25.77 -22.15
C ARG A 393 6.30 26.16 -22.97
N ARG A 394 6.89 25.18 -23.68
CA ARG A 394 8.03 25.43 -24.57
C ARG A 394 7.63 26.34 -25.73
N ALA A 395 6.48 26.10 -26.36
CA ALA A 395 5.98 26.90 -27.47
C ALA A 395 5.67 28.35 -27.02
N GLN A 396 5.06 28.53 -25.85
CA GLN A 396 4.83 29.85 -25.26
C GLN A 396 6.12 30.61 -24.99
N HIS A 397 7.12 29.94 -24.41
CA HIS A 397 8.42 30.55 -24.14
C HIS A 397 9.11 30.96 -25.44
N GLN A 398 9.09 30.10 -26.47
CA GLN A 398 9.64 30.44 -27.78
C GLN A 398 8.91 31.60 -28.45
N ALA A 399 7.59 31.66 -28.34
CA ALA A 399 6.80 32.78 -28.86
C ALA A 399 7.19 34.10 -28.18
N ARG A 400 7.29 34.11 -26.84
CA ARG A 400 7.72 35.29 -26.08
C ARG A 400 9.12 35.75 -26.48
N LEU A 401 10.09 34.84 -26.58
CA LEU A 401 11.43 35.19 -27.04
C LEU A 401 11.44 35.82 -28.44
N ILE A 402 10.63 35.30 -29.35
CA ILE A 402 10.52 35.86 -30.70
C ILE A 402 9.86 37.24 -30.66
N GLU A 403 8.82 37.43 -29.83
CA GLU A 403 8.14 38.71 -29.65
C GLU A 403 9.05 39.76 -29.02
N ASP A 404 9.80 39.40 -27.97
CA ASP A 404 10.76 40.28 -27.28
C ASP A 404 11.89 40.73 -28.24
N GLU A 405 12.44 39.79 -29.02
CA GLU A 405 13.46 40.08 -30.02
C GLU A 405 12.91 40.95 -31.17
N LEU A 406 11.67 40.71 -31.62
CA LEU A 406 11.02 41.55 -32.62
C LEU A 406 10.75 42.95 -32.08
N ALA A 407 10.35 43.08 -30.82
CA ALA A 407 10.13 44.38 -30.16
C ALA A 407 11.44 45.16 -30.03
N ALA A 408 12.54 44.52 -29.63
CA ALA A 408 13.87 45.15 -29.60
C ALA A 408 14.33 45.62 -30.99
N LEU A 409 14.00 44.85 -32.04
CA LEU A 409 14.32 45.21 -33.41
C LEU A 409 13.41 46.30 -33.99
N GLN A 410 12.19 46.51 -33.46
CA GLN A 410 11.31 47.61 -33.88
C GLN A 410 11.91 49.00 -33.62
N GLU A 411 12.76 49.14 -32.61
CA GLU A 411 13.49 50.39 -32.35
C GLU A 411 14.40 50.78 -33.52
N HIS A 412 14.91 49.78 -34.24
CA HIS A 412 15.91 49.94 -35.30
C HIS A 412 15.33 49.79 -36.72
N PHE A 413 14.21 49.07 -36.86
CA PHE A 413 13.60 48.73 -38.15
C PHE A 413 12.09 48.88 -38.16
N VAL A 414 11.56 49.41 -39.26
CA VAL A 414 10.14 49.42 -39.58
C VAL A 414 9.75 48.05 -40.12
N LEU A 415 9.31 47.15 -39.23
CA LEU A 415 9.04 45.73 -39.55
C LEU A 415 8.05 45.51 -40.70
N GLU A 416 7.13 46.44 -40.97
CA GLU A 416 6.17 46.33 -42.08
C GLU A 416 6.81 46.46 -43.46
N LYS A 417 7.94 47.16 -43.55
CA LYS A 417 8.66 47.42 -44.81
C LYS A 417 9.84 46.47 -45.04
N VAL A 418 10.03 45.50 -44.14
CA VAL A 418 11.17 44.59 -44.21
C VAL A 418 11.00 43.65 -45.40
N PRO A 419 11.99 43.57 -46.31
CA PRO A 419 11.94 42.69 -47.47
C PRO A 419 11.97 41.20 -47.07
N GLY A 420 11.61 40.33 -48.01
CA GLY A 420 11.59 38.89 -47.78
C GLY A 420 12.96 38.33 -47.36
N LYS A 421 12.97 37.17 -46.71
CA LYS A 421 14.19 36.51 -46.19
C LYS A 421 15.30 36.36 -47.23
N SER A 422 14.97 35.96 -48.46
CA SER A 422 15.96 35.82 -49.55
C SER A 422 16.62 37.15 -49.88
N GLN A 423 15.84 38.22 -49.97
CA GLN A 423 16.29 39.58 -50.23
C GLN A 423 17.14 40.12 -49.08
N LEU A 424 16.79 39.84 -47.82
CA LEU A 424 17.61 40.21 -46.66
C LEU A 424 18.99 39.55 -46.66
N LEU A 425 19.08 38.28 -47.07
CA LEU A 425 20.37 37.58 -47.16
C LEU A 425 21.23 38.12 -48.31
N THR A 426 20.61 38.48 -49.45
CA THR A 426 21.29 39.17 -50.54
C THR A 426 21.80 40.55 -50.10
N LEU A 427 20.96 41.33 -49.39
CA LEU A 427 21.35 42.61 -48.80
C LEU A 427 22.51 42.46 -47.81
N MET A 428 22.53 41.40 -46.98
CA MET A 428 23.66 41.13 -46.09
C MET A 428 24.97 40.87 -46.84
N ALA A 429 24.91 40.12 -47.95
CA ALA A 429 26.07 39.81 -48.77
C ALA A 429 26.61 41.06 -49.47
N GLU A 430 25.73 41.86 -50.07
CA GLU A 430 26.06 43.11 -50.78
C GLU A 430 26.58 44.21 -49.83
N LEU A 431 26.08 44.27 -48.59
CA LEU A 431 26.57 45.21 -47.56
C LEU A 431 27.85 44.73 -46.85
N GLY A 432 28.21 43.46 -47.02
CA GLY A 432 29.36 42.80 -46.40
C GLY A 432 30.61 42.74 -47.29
N SER A 433 30.44 42.62 -48.62
CA SER A 433 31.54 42.50 -49.58
C SER A 433 32.45 43.73 -49.67
N SER A 434 31.95 44.92 -49.34
CA SER A 434 32.62 46.20 -49.62
C SER A 434 33.63 46.69 -48.55
N ILE A 435 33.91 45.90 -47.50
CA ILE A 435 34.88 46.29 -46.43
C ILE A 435 36.14 45.42 -46.42
N GLU A 436 36.08 44.17 -46.88
CA GLU A 436 37.26 43.30 -46.89
C GLU A 436 38.23 43.62 -48.04
N GLN A 437 37.77 44.36 -49.04
CA GLN A 437 38.61 44.93 -50.08
C GLN A 437 38.75 46.43 -49.77
N GLY A 438 39.99 46.93 -49.80
CA GLY A 438 40.36 48.28 -49.36
C GLY A 438 39.58 49.44 -49.99
N PRO A 439 39.90 50.70 -49.62
CA PRO A 439 38.98 51.85 -49.67
C PRO A 439 38.54 52.38 -51.06
N ASP A 440 38.77 51.68 -52.17
CA ASP A 440 38.64 52.26 -53.52
C ASP A 440 37.64 51.59 -54.49
N PHE A 441 36.90 50.53 -54.11
CA PHE A 441 35.85 49.96 -54.97
C PHE A 441 34.50 49.84 -54.24
N VAL A 442 33.74 50.93 -54.27
CA VAL A 442 32.33 50.93 -53.86
C VAL A 442 31.47 50.71 -55.10
N ASP A 443 31.01 49.47 -55.31
CA ASP A 443 30.20 49.09 -56.46
C ASP A 443 28.77 49.68 -56.42
N ALA A 444 28.14 49.80 -57.59
CA ALA A 444 26.76 50.29 -57.72
C ALA A 444 25.76 49.46 -56.88
N ASP A 445 26.05 48.17 -56.71
CA ASP A 445 25.25 47.24 -55.91
C ASP A 445 25.27 47.59 -54.43
N TYR A 446 26.38 48.10 -53.89
CA TYR A 446 26.45 48.58 -52.51
C TYR A 446 25.56 49.80 -52.28
N PHE A 447 25.52 50.75 -53.22
CA PHE A 447 24.63 51.91 -53.11
C PHE A 447 23.16 51.52 -53.19
N ASN A 448 22.82 50.54 -54.03
CA ASN A 448 21.47 49.98 -54.12
C ASN A 448 21.07 49.25 -52.82
N ALA A 449 21.94 48.39 -52.29
CA ALA A 449 21.72 47.67 -51.04
C ALA A 449 21.57 48.62 -49.85
N ARG A 450 22.41 49.66 -49.80
CA ARG A 450 22.33 50.73 -48.79
C ARG A 450 21.03 51.51 -48.92
N ARG A 451 20.58 51.84 -50.14
CA ARG A 451 19.31 52.54 -50.35
C ARG A 451 18.13 51.70 -49.87
N GLN A 452 18.12 50.41 -50.16
CA GLN A 452 17.10 49.47 -49.69
C GLN A 452 17.13 49.35 -48.16
N PHE A 453 18.31 49.25 -47.53
CA PHE A 453 18.45 49.28 -46.08
C PHE A 453 17.81 50.53 -45.44
N MET A 454 18.07 51.71 -46.02
CA MET A 454 17.52 52.98 -45.52
C MET A 454 15.99 53.10 -45.65
N GLU A 455 15.36 52.25 -46.46
CA GLU A 455 13.91 52.26 -46.69
C GLU A 455 13.13 51.67 -45.50
N PHE A 456 13.74 50.72 -44.80
CA PHE A 456 13.12 50.03 -43.66
C PHE A 456 13.85 50.25 -42.32
N SER A 457 14.92 51.03 -42.25
CA SER A 457 15.51 51.48 -40.98
C SER A 457 14.76 52.67 -40.38
N THR A 458 14.64 52.72 -39.05
CA THR A 458 14.03 53.85 -38.31
C THR A 458 14.94 55.07 -38.33
N HIS A 459 16.23 54.86 -38.09
CA HIS A 459 17.27 55.87 -38.22
C HIS A 459 17.94 55.76 -39.59
N LYS A 460 18.23 56.90 -40.23
CA LYS A 460 18.88 56.98 -41.55
C LYS A 460 20.35 57.40 -41.40
N PRO A 461 21.27 56.49 -41.01
CA PRO A 461 22.64 56.85 -40.71
C PRO A 461 23.43 57.25 -41.97
N ALA A 462 24.32 58.23 -41.82
CA ALA A 462 25.21 58.66 -42.89
C ALA A 462 26.31 57.62 -43.20
N ASN A 463 26.62 56.71 -42.28
CA ASN A 463 27.57 55.60 -42.44
C ASN A 463 27.01 54.32 -41.81
N LEU A 464 27.13 53.17 -42.49
CA LEU A 464 26.77 51.88 -41.88
C LEU A 464 27.87 51.42 -40.92
N THR A 465 27.56 51.38 -39.63
CA THR A 465 28.41 50.81 -38.58
C THR A 465 28.33 49.28 -38.54
N SER A 466 29.28 48.65 -37.85
CA SER A 466 29.26 47.20 -37.57
C SER A 466 28.02 46.78 -36.75
N GLU A 467 27.48 47.67 -35.93
CA GLU A 467 26.26 47.45 -35.14
C GLU A 467 25.03 47.29 -36.03
N HIS A 468 24.86 48.13 -37.06
CA HIS A 468 23.75 47.98 -38.02
C HIS A 468 23.79 46.65 -38.78
N ARG A 469 24.98 46.15 -39.12
CA ARG A 469 25.13 44.81 -39.71
C ARG A 469 24.76 43.71 -38.74
N ARG A 470 25.15 43.86 -37.46
CA ARG A 470 24.79 42.91 -36.40
C ARG A 470 23.27 42.86 -36.19
N SER A 471 22.60 44.02 -36.13
CA SER A 471 21.15 44.10 -35.99
C SER A 471 20.42 43.53 -37.22
N LEU A 472 20.95 43.72 -38.43
CA LEU A 472 20.37 43.13 -39.65
C LEU A 472 20.57 41.61 -39.72
N SER A 473 21.73 41.10 -39.28
CA SER A 473 21.96 39.67 -39.09
C SER A 473 21.00 39.06 -38.05
N GLN A 474 20.77 39.78 -36.94
CA GLN A 474 19.81 39.40 -35.92
C GLN A 474 18.37 39.39 -36.47
N LEU A 475 17.97 40.40 -37.24
CA LEU A 475 16.67 40.44 -37.91
C LEU A 475 16.46 39.24 -38.84
N ALA A 476 17.43 38.89 -39.69
CA ALA A 476 17.35 37.73 -40.56
C ALA A 476 17.23 36.41 -39.77
N LYS A 477 17.93 36.29 -38.64
CA LYS A 477 17.82 35.13 -37.73
C LYS A 477 16.44 35.05 -37.09
N VAL A 478 15.93 36.15 -36.53
CA VAL A 478 14.62 36.20 -35.86
C VAL A 478 13.50 35.88 -36.84
N LEU A 479 13.54 36.41 -38.07
CA LEU A 479 12.56 36.07 -39.11
C LEU A 479 12.61 34.58 -39.51
N ARG A 480 13.81 33.98 -39.58
CA ARG A 480 13.96 32.54 -39.79
C ARG A 480 13.39 31.74 -38.61
N PHE A 481 13.65 32.15 -37.38
CA PHE A 481 13.09 31.47 -36.20
C PHE A 481 11.57 31.58 -36.16
N ARG A 482 11.00 32.74 -36.49
CA ARG A 482 9.56 32.94 -36.64
C ARG A 482 8.95 31.99 -37.68
N GLU A 483 9.57 31.87 -38.84
CA GLU A 483 9.11 30.97 -39.91
C GLU A 483 9.15 29.50 -39.46
N LEU A 484 10.25 29.07 -38.83
CA LEU A 484 10.38 27.72 -38.28
C LEU A 484 9.38 27.43 -37.16
N PHE A 485 9.11 28.42 -36.32
CA PHE A 485 8.14 28.32 -35.24
C PHE A 485 6.73 28.14 -35.80
N VAL A 486 6.28 29.03 -36.69
CA VAL A 486 4.93 28.98 -37.29
C VAL A 486 4.70 27.67 -38.06
N ASN A 487 5.75 27.12 -38.68
CA ASN A 487 5.69 25.88 -39.44
C ASN A 487 6.08 24.63 -38.65
N ASN A 488 6.22 24.73 -37.31
CA ASN A 488 6.60 23.58 -36.49
C ASN A 488 5.49 22.52 -36.50
N THR A 489 5.80 21.37 -37.08
CA THR A 489 4.89 20.22 -37.22
C THR A 489 4.61 19.53 -35.90
N GLU A 490 5.57 19.51 -34.97
CA GLU A 490 5.41 18.93 -33.63
C GLU A 490 4.37 19.72 -32.80
N TYR A 491 4.44 21.05 -32.83
CA TYR A 491 3.47 21.89 -32.13
C TYR A 491 2.08 21.80 -32.74
N ARG A 492 1.98 21.75 -34.07
CA ARG A 492 0.68 21.58 -34.73
C ARG A 492 0.06 20.21 -34.43
N ALA A 493 0.87 19.15 -34.34
CA ALA A 493 0.39 17.83 -33.96
C ALA A 493 -0.09 17.79 -32.51
N ALA A 494 0.72 18.25 -31.56
CA ALA A 494 0.39 18.14 -30.14
C ALA A 494 -0.71 19.11 -29.66
N LEU A 495 -0.68 20.36 -30.14
CA LEU A 495 -1.59 21.43 -29.71
C LEU A 495 -2.82 21.56 -30.60
N GLY A 496 -2.84 20.87 -31.74
CA GLY A 496 -3.98 20.81 -32.65
C GLY A 496 -4.32 22.15 -33.31
N PRO A 497 -5.60 22.37 -33.68
CA PRO A 497 -6.03 23.51 -34.50
C PRO A 497 -5.95 24.87 -33.79
N ALA A 498 -5.81 24.88 -32.47
CA ALA A 498 -5.63 26.09 -31.68
C ALA A 498 -4.28 26.77 -31.95
N TYR A 499 -3.26 26.00 -32.36
CA TYR A 499 -1.93 26.53 -32.64
C TYR A 499 -1.88 27.27 -33.98
N ARG A 500 -1.68 28.58 -33.91
CA ARG A 500 -1.57 29.50 -35.06
C ARG A 500 -0.23 30.25 -35.09
N GLY A 501 0.83 29.62 -34.55
CA GLY A 501 2.15 30.24 -34.44
C GLY A 501 2.14 31.42 -33.48
N LEU A 502 2.64 32.59 -33.90
CA LEU A 502 2.62 33.81 -33.07
C LEU A 502 1.22 34.41 -32.89
N ARG A 503 0.22 33.99 -33.69
CA ARG A 503 -1.18 34.43 -33.52
C ARG A 503 -2.00 33.50 -32.64
N THR A 504 -1.33 32.61 -31.89
CA THR A 504 -1.99 31.67 -31.00
C THR A 504 -2.57 32.43 -29.81
N ASP A 505 -3.84 32.20 -29.51
CA ASP A 505 -4.41 32.64 -28.24
C ASP A 505 -3.97 31.68 -27.14
N TRP A 506 -2.88 32.05 -26.46
CA TRP A 506 -2.30 31.24 -25.39
C TRP A 506 -3.24 31.09 -24.19
N THR A 507 -4.16 32.03 -23.98
CA THR A 507 -5.08 31.98 -22.83
C THR A 507 -6.13 30.87 -23.04
N ILE A 508 -6.75 30.84 -24.21
CA ILE A 508 -7.72 29.81 -24.59
C ILE A 508 -7.06 28.43 -24.65
N LEU A 509 -5.84 28.36 -25.20
CA LEU A 509 -5.12 27.10 -25.32
C LEU A 509 -4.69 26.55 -23.95
N ASN A 510 -4.27 27.41 -23.02
CA ASN A 510 -4.00 27.00 -21.63
C ASN A 510 -5.27 26.47 -20.97
N GLN A 511 -6.38 27.22 -21.01
CA GLN A 511 -7.65 26.79 -20.42
C GLN A 511 -8.13 25.44 -20.98
N THR A 512 -8.02 25.25 -22.29
CA THR A 512 -8.41 24.01 -22.96
C THR A 512 -7.47 22.86 -22.59
N SER A 513 -6.16 23.12 -22.50
CA SER A 513 -5.18 22.12 -22.05
C SER A 513 -5.36 21.76 -20.58
N ASP A 514 -5.63 22.72 -19.71
CA ASP A 514 -5.81 22.51 -18.28
C ASP A 514 -7.06 21.65 -18.02
N TYR A 515 -8.17 21.95 -18.72
CA TYR A 515 -9.36 21.10 -18.68
C TYR A 515 -9.09 19.68 -19.20
N ALA A 516 -8.38 19.55 -20.33
CA ALA A 516 -8.04 18.22 -20.88
C ALA A 516 -7.20 17.39 -19.90
N ARG A 517 -6.31 18.04 -19.15
CA ARG A 517 -5.51 17.43 -18.09
C ARG A 517 -6.35 17.04 -16.88
N GLU A 518 -7.24 17.92 -16.43
CA GLU A 518 -8.18 17.62 -15.34
C GLU A 518 -9.06 16.41 -15.70
N LEU A 519 -9.57 16.35 -16.94
CA LEU A 519 -10.35 15.23 -17.44
C LEU A 519 -9.53 13.92 -17.42
N ALA A 520 -8.28 13.95 -17.89
CA ALA A 520 -7.39 12.78 -17.87
C ALA A 520 -7.06 12.31 -16.45
N GLU A 521 -6.88 13.24 -15.51
CA GLU A 521 -6.58 12.94 -14.11
C GLU A 521 -7.77 12.32 -13.38
N VAL A 522 -8.98 12.83 -13.59
CA VAL A 522 -10.20 12.28 -12.98
C VAL A 522 -10.55 10.91 -13.57
N LEU A 523 -10.39 10.74 -14.88
CA LEU A 523 -10.58 9.45 -15.54
C LEU A 523 -9.47 8.45 -15.23
N GLN A 524 -8.29 8.95 -14.81
CA GLN A 524 -7.08 8.17 -14.58
C GLN A 524 -6.63 7.38 -15.83
N SER A 525 -6.98 7.91 -17.01
CA SER A 525 -6.65 7.34 -18.32
C SER A 525 -6.53 8.48 -19.34
N GLU A 526 -5.31 8.75 -19.78
CA GLU A 526 -5.04 9.78 -20.80
C GLU A 526 -5.64 9.38 -22.16
N THR A 527 -5.70 8.08 -22.45
CA THR A 527 -6.26 7.56 -23.71
C THR A 527 -7.77 7.74 -23.80
N LEU A 528 -8.49 7.49 -22.70
CA LEU A 528 -9.93 7.72 -22.62
C LEU A 528 -10.26 9.20 -22.75
N ALA A 529 -9.53 10.07 -22.04
CA ALA A 529 -9.68 11.52 -22.15
C ALA A 529 -9.39 12.02 -23.59
N ALA A 530 -8.36 11.48 -24.23
CA ALA A 530 -8.03 11.83 -25.62
C ALA A 530 -9.15 11.46 -26.60
N GLN A 531 -9.78 10.29 -26.44
CA GLN A 531 -10.91 9.89 -27.27
C GLN A 531 -12.16 10.74 -27.00
N LEU A 532 -12.43 11.07 -25.74
CA LEU A 532 -13.53 11.98 -25.36
C LEU A 532 -13.41 13.33 -26.05
N LEU A 533 -12.21 13.91 -26.07
CA LEU A 533 -11.98 15.22 -26.68
C LEU A 533 -12.03 15.21 -28.21
N ARG A 534 -11.72 14.07 -28.85
CA ARG A 534 -11.78 13.95 -30.32
C ARG A 534 -13.21 14.07 -30.86
N SER A 535 -14.20 13.60 -30.11
CA SER A 535 -15.61 13.60 -30.50
C SER A 535 -16.49 14.25 -29.42
N TRP A 536 -16.02 15.37 -28.85
CA TRP A 536 -16.63 16.00 -27.67
C TRP A 536 -18.13 16.31 -27.81
N SER A 537 -18.58 16.85 -28.96
CA SER A 537 -19.99 17.17 -29.20
C SER A 537 -20.89 15.92 -29.21
N ASP A 538 -20.43 14.88 -29.89
CA ASP A 538 -21.13 13.62 -30.02
C ASP A 538 -21.12 12.87 -28.69
N PHE A 539 -20.02 12.98 -27.94
CA PHE A 539 -19.90 12.46 -26.60
C PHE A 539 -20.85 13.14 -25.63
N ARG A 540 -20.85 14.47 -25.56
CA ARG A 540 -21.69 15.23 -24.63
C ARG A 540 -23.17 14.93 -24.85
N SER A 541 -23.61 14.87 -26.10
CA SER A 541 -24.99 14.53 -26.45
C SER A 541 -25.35 13.09 -26.06
N ALA A 542 -24.55 12.09 -26.47
CA ALA A 542 -24.81 10.69 -26.13
C ALA A 542 -24.73 10.41 -24.62
N TYR A 543 -23.72 10.96 -23.95
CA TYR A 543 -23.49 10.79 -22.51
C TYR A 543 -24.65 11.31 -21.67
N SER A 544 -25.21 12.48 -22.03
CA SER A 544 -26.35 13.05 -21.31
C SER A 544 -27.60 12.17 -21.38
N VAL A 545 -27.82 11.47 -22.49
CA VAL A 545 -28.96 10.57 -22.69
C VAL A 545 -28.73 9.23 -21.98
N GLU A 546 -27.50 8.73 -21.99
CA GLU A 546 -27.16 7.39 -21.47
C GLU A 546 -26.57 7.40 -20.05
N LEU A 547 -26.56 8.55 -19.37
CA LEU A 547 -25.97 8.72 -18.04
C LEU A 547 -26.47 7.69 -17.03
N ASP A 548 -27.78 7.49 -16.93
CA ASP A 548 -28.39 6.56 -15.97
C ASP A 548 -27.94 5.11 -16.25
N THR A 549 -27.72 4.77 -17.51
CA THR A 549 -27.22 3.45 -17.93
C THR A 549 -25.77 3.29 -17.50
N LEU A 550 -24.93 4.31 -17.69
CA LEU A 550 -23.53 4.31 -17.27
C LEU A 550 -23.40 4.28 -15.74
N GLN A 551 -24.24 5.02 -15.00
CA GLN A 551 -24.26 4.98 -13.54
C GLN A 551 -24.70 3.62 -13.00
N SER A 552 -25.75 3.04 -13.58
CA SER A 552 -26.21 1.68 -13.23
C SER A 552 -25.11 0.64 -13.47
N ALA A 553 -24.37 0.75 -14.57
CA ALA A 553 -23.23 -0.12 -14.87
C ALA A 553 -22.04 0.12 -13.93
N ALA A 554 -21.76 1.36 -13.56
CA ALA A 554 -20.72 1.68 -12.58
C ALA A 554 -21.04 1.11 -11.19
N ASP A 555 -22.28 1.19 -10.74
CA ASP A 555 -22.73 0.56 -9.50
C ASP A 555 -22.67 -0.97 -9.57
N ALA A 556 -23.07 -1.55 -10.71
CA ALA A 556 -22.90 -2.98 -10.96
C ALA A 556 -21.42 -3.41 -10.90
N CYS A 557 -20.51 -2.65 -11.51
CA CYS A 557 -19.06 -2.88 -11.44
C CYS A 557 -18.54 -2.79 -10.00
N ARG A 558 -18.93 -1.77 -9.23
CA ARG A 558 -18.51 -1.63 -7.82
C ARG A 558 -18.96 -2.84 -6.99
N ARG A 559 -20.20 -3.28 -7.18
CA ARG A 559 -20.76 -4.46 -6.49
C ARG A 559 -20.03 -5.73 -6.91
N LEU A 560 -19.78 -5.93 -8.20
CA LEU A 560 -19.03 -7.08 -8.69
C LEU A 560 -17.59 -7.11 -8.17
N LEU A 561 -16.87 -5.99 -8.22
CA LEU A 561 -15.52 -5.88 -7.66
C LEU A 561 -15.51 -6.14 -6.13
N GLY A 562 -16.55 -5.72 -5.42
CA GLY A 562 -16.72 -6.04 -4.00
C GLY A 562 -16.99 -7.52 -3.72
N THR A 563 -17.49 -8.28 -4.69
CA THR A 563 -17.78 -9.72 -4.54
C THR A 563 -16.67 -10.62 -5.07
N VAL A 564 -16.11 -10.31 -6.25
CA VAL A 564 -15.13 -11.12 -6.97
C VAL A 564 -13.68 -10.67 -6.69
N GLY A 565 -13.52 -9.50 -6.07
CA GLY A 565 -12.24 -8.93 -5.64
C GLY A 565 -11.73 -7.80 -6.53
N THR A 566 -10.92 -6.93 -5.92
CA THR A 566 -10.39 -5.70 -6.54
C THR A 566 -9.33 -5.94 -7.62
N ARG A 567 -8.76 -7.15 -7.71
CA ARG A 567 -7.78 -7.53 -8.75
C ARG A 567 -8.31 -7.36 -10.19
N TRP A 568 -9.63 -7.37 -10.36
CA TRP A 568 -10.30 -7.21 -11.65
C TRP A 568 -10.50 -5.74 -12.05
N GLN A 569 -10.10 -4.78 -11.21
CA GLN A 569 -10.28 -3.36 -11.48
C GLN A 569 -9.51 -2.89 -12.73
N SER A 570 -8.33 -3.47 -12.99
CA SER A 570 -7.51 -3.17 -14.18
C SER A 570 -7.86 -4.00 -15.41
N GLN A 571 -8.71 -5.02 -15.26
CA GLN A 571 -9.15 -5.88 -16.36
C GLN A 571 -10.31 -5.22 -17.11
N THR A 572 -10.57 -5.69 -18.33
CA THR A 572 -11.71 -5.23 -19.13
C THR A 572 -13.03 -5.53 -18.41
N ALA A 573 -14.00 -4.63 -18.56
CA ALA A 573 -15.33 -4.82 -17.97
C ALA A 573 -16.04 -6.06 -18.53
N THR A 574 -15.76 -6.44 -19.78
CA THR A 574 -16.22 -7.70 -20.40
C THR A 574 -15.66 -8.93 -19.66
N SER A 575 -14.35 -8.96 -19.43
CA SER A 575 -13.69 -10.07 -18.74
C SER A 575 -14.16 -10.21 -17.28
N LEU A 576 -14.37 -9.09 -16.60
CA LEU A 576 -15.00 -9.08 -15.27
C LEU A 576 -16.42 -9.68 -15.32
N ALA A 577 -17.24 -9.30 -16.30
CA ALA A 577 -18.60 -9.82 -16.43
C ALA A 577 -18.63 -11.32 -16.74
N ASP A 578 -17.76 -11.79 -17.63
CA ASP A 578 -17.67 -13.21 -18.00
C ASP A 578 -17.17 -14.07 -16.83
N HIS A 579 -16.17 -13.59 -16.08
CA HIS A 579 -15.70 -14.28 -14.88
C HIS A 579 -16.78 -14.30 -13.79
N ALA A 580 -17.52 -13.21 -13.60
CA ALA A 580 -18.64 -13.18 -12.66
C ALA A 580 -19.73 -14.20 -13.04
N GLN A 581 -20.07 -14.33 -14.32
CA GLN A 581 -21.01 -15.36 -14.79
C GLN A 581 -20.49 -16.79 -14.56
N LEU A 582 -19.19 -17.02 -14.71
CA LEU A 582 -18.57 -18.30 -14.34
C LEU A 582 -18.71 -18.59 -12.84
N ILE A 583 -18.55 -17.59 -11.98
CA ILE A 583 -18.78 -17.74 -10.54
C ILE A 583 -20.26 -18.01 -10.24
N ALA A 584 -21.18 -17.30 -10.89
CA ALA A 584 -22.62 -17.52 -10.72
C ALA A 584 -23.06 -18.94 -11.08
N SER A 585 -22.54 -19.50 -12.18
CA SER A 585 -22.81 -20.89 -12.55
C SER A 585 -22.22 -21.88 -11.54
N ARG A 586 -20.95 -21.70 -11.12
CA ARG A 586 -20.31 -22.52 -10.07
C ARG A 586 -21.07 -22.48 -8.74
N LEU A 587 -21.56 -21.32 -8.33
CA LEU A 587 -22.37 -21.17 -7.11
C LEU A 587 -23.67 -21.95 -7.18
N THR A 588 -24.30 -21.98 -8.35
CA THR A 588 -25.53 -22.76 -8.58
C THR A 588 -25.22 -24.26 -8.49
N ASP A 589 -24.15 -24.72 -9.14
CA ASP A 589 -23.69 -26.11 -9.08
C ASP A 589 -23.33 -26.55 -7.66
N TRP A 590 -22.61 -25.70 -6.91
CA TRP A 590 -22.24 -25.97 -5.54
C TRP A 590 -23.45 -25.95 -4.59
N GLY A 591 -24.41 -25.05 -4.81
CA GLY A 591 -25.69 -25.08 -4.10
C GLY A 591 -26.41 -26.41 -4.27
N CYS A 592 -26.44 -26.97 -5.49
CA CYS A 592 -27.00 -28.29 -5.75
C CYS A 592 -26.19 -29.43 -5.13
N ALA A 593 -24.85 -29.35 -5.16
CA ALA A 593 -23.96 -30.43 -4.70
C ALA A 593 -23.83 -30.51 -3.18
N TYR A 594 -23.79 -29.37 -2.48
CA TYR A 594 -23.60 -29.30 -1.03
C TYR A 594 -24.91 -29.09 -0.26
N GLY A 595 -25.99 -28.65 -0.93
CA GLY A 595 -27.29 -28.40 -0.32
C GLY A 595 -27.37 -27.05 0.41
N PRO A 596 -28.56 -26.70 0.95
CA PRO A 596 -28.77 -25.42 1.62
C PRO A 596 -28.03 -25.38 2.97
N VAL A 597 -27.27 -24.30 3.19
CA VAL A 597 -26.50 -24.07 4.43
C VAL A 597 -27.27 -23.16 5.40
N ASP A 598 -28.56 -23.44 5.58
CA ASP A 598 -29.45 -22.58 6.38
C ASP A 598 -29.08 -22.57 7.87
N ASN A 599 -28.47 -23.67 8.34
CA ASN A 599 -28.00 -23.81 9.73
C ASN A 599 -26.76 -22.98 10.06
N HIS A 600 -26.06 -22.45 9.04
CA HIS A 600 -24.90 -21.56 9.20
C HIS A 600 -25.09 -20.23 8.46
N ALA A 601 -26.33 -19.82 8.23
CA ALA A 601 -26.71 -18.65 7.43
C ALA A 601 -25.95 -17.35 7.75
N HIS A 602 -25.60 -17.11 9.02
CA HIS A 602 -24.91 -15.90 9.48
C HIS A 602 -23.38 -16.01 9.45
N LYS A 603 -22.82 -17.17 9.13
CA LYS A 603 -21.38 -17.40 9.09
C LYS A 603 -20.84 -17.09 7.69
N THR A 604 -19.59 -16.69 7.62
CA THR A 604 -18.85 -16.56 6.36
C THR A 604 -17.92 -17.76 6.16
N PRO A 605 -17.51 -18.09 4.92
CA PRO A 605 -16.52 -19.12 4.68
C PRO A 605 -15.20 -18.88 5.41
N ALA A 606 -14.76 -17.62 5.55
CA ALA A 606 -13.57 -17.26 6.32
C ALA A 606 -13.71 -17.68 7.79
N MET A 607 -14.87 -17.43 8.42
CA MET A 607 -15.12 -17.85 9.81
C MET A 607 -15.03 -19.37 9.95
N VAL A 608 -15.65 -20.11 9.04
CA VAL A 608 -15.60 -21.58 9.05
C VAL A 608 -14.17 -22.08 8.91
N LEU A 609 -13.40 -21.52 7.98
CA LEU A 609 -12.01 -21.92 7.75
C LEU A 609 -11.09 -21.53 8.91
N SER A 610 -11.36 -20.42 9.60
CA SER A 610 -10.59 -19.99 10.78
C SER A 610 -10.67 -20.97 11.96
N SER A 611 -11.73 -21.77 12.02
CA SER A 611 -11.90 -22.83 13.02
C SER A 611 -11.01 -24.06 12.76
N PHE A 612 -10.30 -24.11 11.62
CA PHE A 612 -9.41 -25.19 11.23
C PHE A 612 -7.96 -24.70 11.21
N SER A 613 -7.02 -25.55 11.64
CA SER A 613 -5.60 -25.20 11.73
C SER A 613 -4.85 -25.43 10.42
N GLY A 614 -5.49 -26.10 9.44
CA GLY A 614 -4.88 -26.50 8.18
C GLY A 614 -3.99 -27.74 8.31
N ARG A 615 -3.84 -28.30 9.52
CA ARG A 615 -3.16 -29.57 9.76
C ARG A 615 -4.20 -30.68 9.74
N SER A 616 -4.08 -31.58 8.77
CA SER A 616 -5.07 -32.66 8.54
C SER A 616 -5.45 -33.45 9.80
N ARG A 617 -4.52 -33.67 10.75
CA ARG A 617 -4.80 -34.40 11.99
C ARG A 617 -5.66 -33.59 12.96
N ASP A 618 -5.38 -32.30 13.11
CA ASP A 618 -6.09 -31.42 14.03
C ASP A 618 -7.47 -31.08 13.48
N ASP A 619 -7.58 -30.88 12.16
CA ASP A 619 -8.84 -30.62 11.48
C ASP A 619 -9.81 -31.82 11.59
N MET A 620 -9.31 -33.05 11.44
CA MET A 620 -10.11 -34.25 11.67
C MET A 620 -10.59 -34.36 13.12
N LEU A 621 -9.75 -33.97 14.09
CA LEU A 621 -10.16 -33.96 15.50
C LEU A 621 -11.28 -32.94 15.72
N VAL A 622 -11.17 -31.73 15.17
CA VAL A 622 -12.24 -30.73 15.24
C VAL A 622 -13.52 -31.24 14.57
N GLU A 623 -13.43 -31.83 13.38
CA GLU A 623 -14.59 -32.44 12.69
C GLU A 623 -15.28 -33.48 13.59
N THR A 624 -14.53 -34.45 14.15
CA THR A 624 -15.09 -35.48 15.03
C THR A 624 -15.72 -34.90 16.29
N GLN A 625 -15.09 -33.88 16.88
CA GLN A 625 -15.58 -33.25 18.10
C GLN A 625 -16.87 -32.46 17.88
N VAL A 626 -17.00 -31.76 16.75
CA VAL A 626 -18.24 -31.06 16.39
C VAL A 626 -19.37 -32.05 16.16
N ASP A 627 -19.10 -33.16 15.47
CA ASP A 627 -20.10 -34.20 15.21
C ASP A 627 -20.56 -34.88 16.51
N GLU A 628 -19.63 -35.20 17.43
CA GLU A 628 -19.94 -35.73 18.76
C GLU A 628 -20.81 -34.76 19.58
N THR A 629 -20.44 -33.48 19.64
CA THR A 629 -21.21 -32.47 20.36
C THR A 629 -22.60 -32.28 19.75
N ARG A 630 -22.71 -32.27 18.41
CA ARG A 630 -23.99 -32.18 17.71
C ARG A 630 -24.88 -33.38 17.98
N MET A 631 -24.36 -34.59 17.87
CA MET A 631 -25.11 -35.82 18.17
C MET A 631 -25.63 -35.82 19.61
N ARG A 632 -24.82 -35.34 20.56
CA ARG A 632 -25.23 -35.23 21.97
C ARG A 632 -26.36 -34.22 22.18
N ILE A 633 -26.22 -33.00 21.65
CA ILE A 633 -27.26 -31.97 21.74
C ILE A 633 -28.57 -32.47 21.11
N ASN A 634 -28.49 -33.08 19.93
CA ASN A 634 -29.66 -33.64 19.25
C ASN A 634 -30.33 -34.76 20.05
N ARG A 635 -29.55 -35.64 20.69
CA ARG A 635 -30.09 -36.70 21.56
C ARG A 635 -30.83 -36.11 22.76
N GLN A 636 -30.25 -35.12 23.45
CA GLN A 636 -30.88 -34.47 24.61
C GLN A 636 -32.14 -33.70 24.25
N LEU A 637 -32.17 -33.12 23.04
CA LEU A 637 -33.36 -32.45 22.50
C LEU A 637 -34.46 -33.47 22.13
N GLN A 638 -34.09 -34.66 21.65
CA GLN A 638 -35.03 -35.75 21.35
C GLN A 638 -35.60 -36.42 22.60
N THR A 639 -34.80 -36.58 23.66
CA THR A 639 -35.26 -37.13 24.95
C THR A 639 -36.08 -36.13 25.75
N GLY A 640 -36.11 -34.85 25.33
CA GLY A 640 -36.82 -33.77 26.02
C GLY A 640 -36.12 -33.31 27.30
N GLU A 641 -34.86 -33.73 27.51
CA GLU A 641 -34.05 -33.35 28.67
C GLU A 641 -33.69 -31.87 28.67
N ILE A 642 -33.55 -31.26 27.48
CA ILE A 642 -33.17 -29.85 27.31
C ILE A 642 -34.05 -29.17 26.25
N GLN A 643 -34.50 -27.95 26.53
CA GLN A 643 -35.27 -27.12 25.60
C GLN A 643 -34.36 -26.30 24.66
N ARG A 644 -34.86 -25.93 23.48
CA ARG A 644 -34.11 -25.12 22.49
C ARG A 644 -33.62 -23.78 23.05
N GLU A 645 -34.41 -23.16 23.92
CA GLU A 645 -34.06 -21.91 24.60
C GLU A 645 -32.83 -22.11 25.49
N GLN A 646 -32.77 -23.22 26.22
CA GLN A 646 -31.64 -23.55 27.09
C GLN A 646 -30.35 -23.82 26.29
N ILE A 647 -30.45 -24.53 25.16
CA ILE A 647 -29.29 -24.77 24.27
C ILE A 647 -28.76 -23.44 23.72
N THR A 648 -29.66 -22.57 23.27
CA THR A 648 -29.27 -21.28 22.66
C THR A 648 -28.58 -20.38 23.68
N ASP A 649 -29.13 -20.25 24.89
CA ASP A 649 -28.56 -19.44 25.96
C ASP A 649 -27.22 -20.01 26.45
N THR A 650 -27.11 -21.34 26.56
CA THR A 650 -25.87 -22.01 26.98
C THR A 650 -24.76 -21.85 25.94
N LEU A 651 -25.04 -22.01 24.64
CA LEU A 651 -24.05 -21.81 23.57
C LEU A 651 -23.62 -20.35 23.44
N LYS A 652 -24.55 -19.39 23.57
CA LYS A 652 -24.23 -17.95 23.56
C LYS A 652 -23.33 -17.58 24.74
N TRP A 653 -23.65 -18.08 25.92
CA TRP A 653 -22.86 -17.84 27.12
C TRP A 653 -21.45 -18.44 26.97
N LEU A 654 -21.33 -19.69 26.51
CA LEU A 654 -20.04 -20.33 26.28
C LEU A 654 -19.19 -19.59 25.24
N SER A 655 -19.81 -19.07 24.17
CA SER A 655 -19.10 -18.27 23.17
C SER A 655 -18.60 -16.95 23.76
N ALA A 656 -19.42 -16.27 24.57
CA ALA A 656 -19.02 -15.03 25.23
C ALA A 656 -17.91 -15.28 26.28
N ALA A 657 -18.06 -16.32 27.10
CA ALA A 657 -17.05 -16.74 28.08
C ALA A 657 -15.73 -17.14 27.42
N GLY A 658 -15.78 -17.88 26.31
CA GLY A 658 -14.61 -18.26 25.52
C GLY A 658 -13.89 -17.08 24.89
N GLN A 659 -14.64 -16.07 24.42
CA GLN A 659 -14.08 -14.82 23.91
C GLN A 659 -13.46 -13.97 25.02
N THR A 660 -14.14 -13.81 26.15
CA THR A 660 -13.61 -13.09 27.33
C THR A 660 -12.36 -13.78 27.89
N ALA A 661 -12.30 -15.11 27.90
CA ALA A 661 -11.10 -15.83 28.30
C ALA A 661 -9.94 -15.59 27.31
N ALA A 662 -10.22 -15.61 26.00
CA ALA A 662 -9.21 -15.36 24.96
C ALA A 662 -8.68 -13.90 24.98
N GLU A 663 -9.54 -12.92 25.22
CA GLU A 663 -9.16 -11.50 25.33
C GLU A 663 -8.29 -11.21 26.56
N ASN A 664 -8.38 -12.05 27.60
CA ASN A 664 -7.64 -11.91 28.85
C ASN A 664 -6.51 -12.96 29.00
N ASP A 665 -6.09 -13.61 27.91
CA ASP A 665 -5.06 -14.68 27.90
C ASP A 665 -5.28 -15.76 28.99
N SER A 666 -6.54 -16.05 29.30
CA SER A 666 -6.94 -17.01 30.33
C SER A 666 -7.22 -18.38 29.72
N ASP A 667 -6.83 -19.46 30.40
CA ASP A 667 -7.06 -20.83 29.92
C ASP A 667 -8.51 -21.28 30.19
N ILE A 668 -8.93 -22.38 29.55
CA ILE A 668 -10.25 -22.99 29.70
C ILE A 668 -10.58 -23.35 31.15
N ASP A 669 -9.55 -23.56 31.98
CA ASP A 669 -9.69 -23.83 33.42
C ASP A 669 -10.48 -22.73 34.13
N THR A 670 -10.35 -21.46 33.72
CA THR A 670 -11.12 -20.35 34.30
C THR A 670 -12.63 -20.47 34.06
N ILE A 671 -13.02 -20.98 32.88
CA ILE A 671 -14.42 -21.23 32.52
C ILE A 671 -14.93 -22.45 33.29
N VAL A 672 -14.12 -23.51 33.39
CA VAL A 672 -14.48 -24.74 34.10
C VAL A 672 -14.63 -24.49 35.61
N GLU A 673 -13.72 -23.73 36.21
CA GLU A 673 -13.80 -23.33 37.63
C GLU A 673 -15.06 -22.51 37.90
N HIS A 674 -15.40 -21.57 37.01
CA HIS A 674 -16.62 -20.78 37.16
C HIS A 674 -17.90 -21.63 37.05
N LEU A 675 -17.91 -22.63 36.16
CA LEU A 675 -19.01 -23.60 36.04
C LEU A 675 -19.11 -24.58 37.21
N GLN A 676 -18.04 -24.79 37.98
CA GLN A 676 -18.05 -25.62 39.19
C GLN A 676 -18.56 -24.87 40.43
N ILE A 677 -18.50 -23.53 40.40
CA ILE A 677 -18.95 -22.65 41.49
C ILE A 677 -20.41 -22.20 41.29
N ALA A 678 -20.86 -22.18 40.03
CA ALA A 678 -22.24 -21.94 39.61
C ALA A 678 -23.15 -23.16 39.86
#